data_AF-A5D297-F1
#
_entry.id   AF-A5D297-F1
#
_cell.length_a   1.000
_cell.length_b   1.000
_cell.length_c   1.000
_cell.angle_alpha   90.00
_cell.angle_beta   90.00
_cell.angle_gamma   90.00
#
_symmetry.space_group_name_H-M   'P 1'
#
loop_
_entity.id
_entity.type
_entity.pdbx_description
1 polymer ?
#
loop_
_entity_poly.entity_id
_entity_poly.type
_entity_poly.pdbx_seq_one_letter_code
_entity_poly.pdbx_strand_id
1 'polypeptide(L)'
;MEHLQPEYNWYSLDTDEICQKLGTNTVRGLDLNEAAIRLKNYGPNVLQEKPPRSLLSMFIAQMKEILVVILIAAAVISGFLGEWEDSIVIIAIVILNGAIGTFQENKAENALKALKELTRPFAKVIRGEKVLQINAGEVVPGDLILVEAGDLVPADARLIESSSLQTSEAALTGESLPVEKESAVIKAHQVPLGDRKNMLFMGTTVTGGRGKAVVVATGMKTELGRIAQLLDEAVPETTPLQQQLEKVGKTLGVFALVIVALVFCMGLWRGEYLPEMFMIAISLAVAAVPEGLPAVVTIVLALGVTRMSRRNAIIRKLPAVETLGTATVICSDKTGTLTRNEMTVTRIYVADKIYEVTGNGYVPAGKILEQNGSEVTQLSDDESLELLIAGGLLNNNAELEDTGNGHRVIGDPTEGALVVVAAKAGLSRKTAGKKYPRLAEIPFDSIRKMMTTFHRAEGGIRSFTKGAPDVLLRRCSGVLTRTGIIDLHEETRMKLIKINSQLASQGQRILALATRFWPAMPANLSPETIEQDLVFVGFFAITDPPRPEAREAVELCRRAGIRTVMITGDHRETAEAIARELSILQPGDHILTGEQLDRMSEEELKHAANRVAVYARVSPEHKLRIVEALKHHGHIVAMTGDGVNDAPALKRADIGASMGISGTEVAKEASDMVLLDDNFVTIVKAVEEGRTIYNNIRSSIHYLLSCNAGEIVAIFSSLLLGLGSPLSPIQILWLNLVTDGPPALALGLEPPRKGIMNKPPRKPKESLFSGGVGIKILWQGAIIGLASLVAYWLAFRWGRPLEEARTITFLTMSMSQLIHSFNARSLEQSLFTIGPFSNRSLVLALAASLTALLAVIIVPFLRNVFETAMPRPSDWVVVLSLSIMPLVLVEAGKLAGRLSRHRA
;
A
#
# COMPACT_ATOMS: atom_id res chain seq x y z
N MET A 1 -15.55 -11.39 39.44
CA MET A 1 -16.82 -12.12 39.22
C MET A 1 -17.30 -11.75 37.83
N GLU A 2 -16.89 -12.52 36.84
CA GLU A 2 -17.32 -12.36 35.44
C GLU A 2 -18.76 -12.84 35.30
N HIS A 3 -19.68 -11.97 34.89
CA HIS A 3 -20.99 -12.39 34.43
C HIS A 3 -20.83 -13.12 33.09
N LEU A 4 -20.57 -14.43 33.16
CA LEU A 4 -20.86 -15.35 32.07
C LEU A 4 -22.38 -15.30 31.84
N GLN A 5 -22.81 -14.53 30.84
CA GLN A 5 -24.15 -14.71 30.29
C GLN A 5 -24.27 -16.18 29.84
N PRO A 6 -25.41 -16.85 30.08
CA PRO A 6 -25.60 -18.22 29.61
C PRO A 6 -25.34 -18.27 28.10
N GLU A 7 -24.53 -19.23 27.65
CA GLU A 7 -24.27 -19.46 26.22
C GLU A 7 -25.60 -19.85 25.55
N TYR A 8 -26.26 -18.86 24.96
CA TYR A 8 -27.44 -19.08 24.15
C TYR A 8 -27.00 -19.71 22.83
N ASN A 9 -27.68 -20.78 22.42
CA ASN A 9 -27.60 -21.29 21.06
C ASN A 9 -28.34 -20.31 20.14
N TRP A 10 -27.67 -19.24 19.69
CA TRP A 10 -28.28 -18.19 18.88
C TRP A 10 -28.93 -18.72 17.59
N TYR A 11 -28.41 -19.82 17.03
CA TYR A 11 -28.97 -20.49 15.85
C TYR A 11 -30.35 -21.13 16.09
N SER A 12 -30.73 -21.40 17.35
CA SER A 12 -32.01 -22.03 17.69
C SER A 12 -33.09 -21.05 18.13
N LEU A 13 -32.78 -19.76 18.18
CA LEU A 13 -33.74 -18.71 18.53
C LEU A 13 -34.37 -18.09 17.28
N ASP A 14 -35.61 -17.62 17.42
CA ASP A 14 -36.26 -16.81 16.39
C ASP A 14 -35.79 -15.35 16.44
N THR A 15 -36.07 -14.61 15.37
CA THR A 15 -35.66 -13.21 15.21
C THR A 15 -36.17 -12.31 16.34
N ASP A 16 -37.41 -12.50 16.79
CA ASP A 16 -38.03 -11.63 17.79
C ASP A 16 -37.42 -11.87 19.18
N GLU A 17 -37.14 -13.14 19.53
CA GLU A 17 -36.44 -13.53 20.75
C GLU A 17 -35.01 -12.95 20.79
N ILE A 18 -34.30 -12.97 19.66
CA ILE A 18 -32.96 -12.39 19.56
C ILE A 18 -33.02 -10.87 19.76
N CYS A 19 -33.94 -10.20 19.07
CA CYS A 19 -34.15 -8.76 19.19
C CYS A 19 -34.52 -8.35 20.62
N GLN A 20 -35.36 -9.14 21.31
CA GLN A 20 -35.73 -8.90 22.70
C GLN A 20 -34.54 -9.09 23.64
N LYS A 21 -33.77 -10.17 23.49
CA LYS A 21 -32.61 -10.48 24.34
C LYS A 21 -31.47 -9.47 24.16
N LEU A 22 -31.23 -9.02 22.94
CA LEU A 22 -30.18 -8.06 22.61
C LEU A 22 -30.67 -6.60 22.63
N GLY A 23 -31.97 -6.35 22.87
CA GLY A 23 -32.55 -5.01 22.88
C GLY A 23 -32.32 -4.23 21.59
N THR A 24 -32.51 -4.89 20.43
CA THR A 24 -32.26 -4.31 19.10
C THR A 24 -33.51 -4.40 18.21
N ASN A 25 -33.53 -3.65 17.11
CA ASN A 25 -34.65 -3.56 16.19
C ASN A 25 -34.22 -3.93 14.76
N THR A 26 -35.02 -4.74 14.07
CA THR A 26 -34.72 -5.28 12.71
C THR A 26 -34.78 -4.23 11.59
N VAL A 27 -35.38 -3.07 11.85
CA VAL A 27 -35.50 -1.95 10.90
C VAL A 27 -34.60 -0.79 11.30
N ARG A 28 -34.68 -0.35 12.56
CA ARG A 28 -33.93 0.82 13.07
C ARG A 28 -32.49 0.52 13.45
N GLY A 29 -32.17 -0.73 13.78
CA GLY A 29 -30.91 -1.10 14.44
C GLY A 29 -30.80 -0.51 15.84
N LEU A 30 -29.57 -0.42 16.36
CA LEU A 30 -29.28 0.21 17.66
C LEU A 30 -29.30 1.74 17.57
N ASP A 31 -29.58 2.41 18.69
CA ASP A 31 -29.32 3.84 18.82
C ASP A 31 -27.82 4.12 18.92
N LEU A 32 -27.38 5.30 18.43
CA LEU A 32 -25.97 5.69 18.43
C LEU A 32 -25.38 5.76 19.86
N ASN A 33 -26.16 6.22 20.84
CA ASN A 33 -25.69 6.32 22.22
C ASN A 33 -25.58 4.94 22.88
N GLU A 34 -26.55 4.06 22.61
CA GLU A 34 -26.55 2.70 23.13
C GLU A 34 -25.37 1.90 22.58
N ALA A 35 -25.05 2.03 21.29
CA ALA A 35 -23.87 1.41 20.70
C ALA A 35 -22.57 1.88 21.39
N ALA A 36 -22.44 3.17 21.71
CA ALA A 36 -21.28 3.70 22.41
C ALA A 36 -21.17 3.19 23.87
N ILE A 37 -22.30 3.01 24.56
CA ILE A 37 -22.34 2.41 25.91
C ILE A 37 -21.90 0.94 25.84
N ARG A 38 -22.42 0.17 24.87
CA ARG A 38 -22.04 -1.22 24.68
C ARG A 38 -20.58 -1.39 24.33
N LEU A 39 -20.01 -0.49 23.52
CA LEU A 39 -18.59 -0.54 23.18
C LEU A 39 -17.71 -0.41 24.44
N LYS A 40 -18.12 0.41 25.42
CA LYS A 40 -17.42 0.51 26.71
C LYS A 40 -17.59 -0.74 27.58
N ASN A 41 -18.75 -1.39 27.53
CA ASN A 41 -19.06 -2.54 28.38
C ASN A 41 -18.51 -3.86 27.85
N TYR A 42 -18.64 -4.11 26.55
CA TYR A 42 -18.20 -5.34 25.88
C TYR A 42 -16.75 -5.25 25.37
N GLY A 43 -16.21 -4.04 25.28
CA GLY A 43 -14.92 -3.79 24.65
C GLY A 43 -15.02 -3.78 23.11
N PRO A 44 -13.92 -3.43 22.42
CA PRO A 44 -13.89 -3.38 20.97
C PRO A 44 -13.88 -4.79 20.36
N ASN A 45 -14.47 -4.93 19.17
CA ASN A 45 -14.51 -6.17 18.40
C ASN A 45 -13.15 -6.45 17.73
N VAL A 46 -12.18 -6.87 18.54
CA VAL A 46 -10.81 -7.18 18.09
C VAL A 46 -10.34 -8.43 18.82
N LEU A 47 -9.55 -9.26 18.12
CA LEU A 47 -8.84 -10.36 18.75
C LEU A 47 -7.76 -9.80 19.70
N GLN A 48 -7.57 -10.43 20.85
CA GLN A 48 -6.55 -9.99 21.81
C GLN A 48 -5.16 -10.21 21.20
N GLU A 49 -4.45 -9.11 20.91
CA GLU A 49 -3.01 -9.16 20.65
C GLU A 49 -2.26 -9.28 21.98
N LYS A 50 -1.04 -9.85 21.94
CA LYS A 50 -0.14 -9.85 23.10
C LYS A 50 0.02 -8.42 23.62
N PRO A 51 0.04 -8.22 24.95
CA PRO A 51 0.21 -6.89 25.50
C PRO A 51 1.51 -6.29 24.96
N PRO A 52 1.51 -4.99 24.60
CA PRO A 52 2.72 -4.32 24.15
C PRO A 52 3.80 -4.45 25.24
N ARG A 53 5.06 -4.56 24.81
CA ARG A 53 6.17 -4.60 25.74
C ARG A 53 6.15 -3.34 26.61
N SER A 54 6.29 -3.49 27.92
CA SER A 54 6.43 -2.34 28.80
C SER A 54 7.81 -1.71 28.62
N LEU A 55 7.93 -0.40 28.84
CA LEU A 55 9.23 0.29 28.81
C LEU A 55 10.27 -0.38 29.72
N LEU A 56 9.84 -0.89 30.88
CA LEU A 56 10.71 -1.62 31.80
C LEU A 56 11.18 -2.95 31.19
N SER A 57 10.28 -3.68 30.52
CA SER A 57 10.65 -4.94 29.86
C SER A 57 11.63 -4.73 28.69
N MET A 58 11.44 -3.65 27.90
CA MET A 58 12.37 -3.25 26.85
C MET A 58 13.74 -2.90 27.46
N PHE A 59 13.75 -2.08 28.51
CA PHE A 59 14.99 -1.72 29.21
C PHE A 59 15.74 -2.95 29.73
N ILE A 60 15.03 -3.89 30.38
CA ILE A 60 15.64 -5.14 30.84
C ILE A 60 16.15 -5.99 29.67
N ALA A 61 15.47 -5.99 28.53
CA ALA A 61 15.95 -6.70 27.34
C ALA A 61 17.26 -6.11 26.82
N GLN A 62 17.38 -4.78 26.77
CA GLN A 62 18.62 -4.07 26.42
C GLN A 62 19.76 -4.42 27.40
N MET A 63 19.47 -4.56 28.70
CA MET A 63 20.47 -4.98 29.70
C MET A 63 20.93 -6.43 29.58
N LYS A 64 20.17 -7.29 28.89
CA LYS A 64 20.50 -8.71 28.66
C LYS A 64 21.35 -8.95 27.42
N GLU A 65 21.59 -7.92 26.60
CA GLU A 65 22.44 -8.04 25.43
C GLU A 65 23.87 -8.41 25.83
N ILE A 66 24.50 -9.31 25.07
CA ILE A 66 25.81 -9.89 25.41
C ILE A 66 26.87 -8.83 25.71
N LEU A 67 26.94 -7.76 24.90
CA LEU A 67 27.92 -6.68 25.11
C LEU A 67 27.66 -5.89 26.39
N VAL A 68 26.39 -5.60 26.67
CA VAL A 68 25.99 -4.88 27.89
C VAL A 68 26.29 -5.72 29.12
N VAL A 69 26.02 -7.02 29.08
CA VAL A 69 26.38 -7.95 30.16
C VAL A 69 27.89 -7.98 30.39
N ILE A 70 28.70 -7.95 29.32
CA ILE A 70 30.17 -7.88 29.43
C ILE A 70 30.62 -6.56 30.08
N LEU A 71 30.01 -5.43 29.70
CA LEU A 71 30.31 -4.12 30.31
C LEU A 71 29.92 -4.08 31.79
N ILE A 72 28.77 -4.64 32.15
CA ILE A 72 28.35 -4.78 33.56
C ILE A 72 29.36 -5.64 34.31
N ALA A 73 29.80 -6.77 33.75
CA ALA A 73 30.80 -7.62 34.37
C ALA A 73 32.15 -6.88 34.56
N ALA A 74 32.59 -6.10 33.57
CA ALA A 74 33.80 -5.29 33.66
C ALA A 74 33.69 -4.20 34.75
N ALA A 75 32.54 -3.52 34.84
CA ALA A 75 32.26 -2.55 35.89
C ALA A 75 32.34 -3.18 37.29
N VAL A 76 31.76 -4.37 37.46
CA VAL A 76 31.81 -5.11 38.73
C VAL A 76 33.25 -5.47 39.09
N ILE A 77 34.04 -5.97 38.13
CA ILE A 77 35.46 -6.32 38.34
C ILE A 77 36.29 -5.08 38.72
N SER A 78 36.15 -3.97 37.99
CA SER A 78 36.84 -2.71 38.28
C SER A 78 36.47 -2.17 39.68
N GLY A 79 35.19 -2.27 40.07
CA GLY A 79 34.76 -1.93 41.44
C GLY A 79 35.44 -2.77 42.52
N PHE A 80 35.60 -4.09 42.30
CA PHE A 80 36.35 -4.97 43.22
C PHE A 80 37.85 -4.65 43.29
N LEU A 81 38.43 -4.08 42.22
CA LEU A 81 39.83 -3.64 42.18
C LEU A 81 40.06 -2.29 42.88
N GLY A 82 38.99 -1.64 43.38
CA GLY A 82 39.07 -0.36 44.10
C GLY A 82 38.91 0.87 43.21
N GLU A 83 38.69 0.69 41.91
CA GLU A 83 38.45 1.74 40.92
C GLU A 83 36.95 2.12 40.90
N TRP A 84 36.46 2.65 42.02
CA TRP A 84 35.04 2.97 42.18
C TRP A 84 34.54 4.03 41.19
N GLU A 85 35.41 4.95 40.79
CA GLU A 85 35.08 6.01 39.81
C GLU A 85 34.77 5.40 38.43
N ASP A 86 35.64 4.51 37.93
CA ASP A 86 35.48 3.84 36.63
C ASP A 86 34.26 2.92 36.61
N SER A 87 34.05 2.16 37.70
CA SER A 87 32.88 1.29 37.86
C SER A 87 31.56 2.05 37.78
N ILE A 88 31.45 3.19 38.48
CA ILE A 88 30.24 4.04 38.48
C ILE A 88 29.99 4.61 37.09
N VAL A 89 31.04 5.07 36.40
CA VAL A 89 30.94 5.61 35.04
C VAL A 89 30.45 4.55 34.07
N ILE A 90 31.00 3.32 34.09
CA ILE A 90 30.55 2.23 33.21
C ILE A 90 29.09 1.86 33.49
N ILE A 91 28.65 1.81 34.74
CA ILE A 91 27.24 1.53 35.07
C ILE A 91 26.32 2.65 34.56
N ALA A 92 26.68 3.92 34.77
CA ALA A 92 25.90 5.05 34.28
C ALA A 92 25.77 5.03 32.75
N ILE A 93 26.84 4.66 32.06
CA ILE A 93 26.87 4.45 30.62
C ILE A 93 25.91 3.34 30.19
N VAL A 94 25.97 2.18 30.83
CA VAL A 94 25.10 1.05 30.51
C VAL A 94 23.63 1.45 30.68
N ILE A 95 23.29 2.17 31.75
CA ILE A 95 21.94 2.69 31.98
C ILE A 95 21.53 3.68 30.88
N LEU A 96 22.42 4.60 30.50
CA LEU A 96 22.17 5.57 29.43
C LEU A 96 21.93 4.86 28.08
N ASN A 97 22.76 3.87 27.75
CA ASN A 97 22.60 3.04 26.56
C ASN A 97 21.24 2.34 26.56
N GLY A 98 20.88 1.68 27.67
CA GLY A 98 19.58 1.06 27.86
C GLY A 98 18.41 2.02 27.71
N ALA A 99 18.53 3.24 28.23
CA ALA A 99 17.51 4.28 28.13
C ALA A 99 17.34 4.77 26.70
N ILE A 100 18.44 5.04 25.99
CA ILE A 100 18.43 5.46 24.58
C ILE A 100 17.87 4.33 23.70
N GLY A 101 18.34 3.08 23.88
CA GLY A 101 17.85 1.90 23.17
C GLY A 101 16.35 1.69 23.38
N THR A 102 15.89 1.76 24.64
CA THR A 102 14.45 1.68 24.98
C THR A 102 13.64 2.80 24.32
N PHE A 103 14.16 4.03 24.30
CA PHE A 103 13.51 5.15 23.63
C PHE A 103 13.39 4.92 22.12
N GLN A 104 14.46 4.45 21.47
CA GLN A 104 14.48 4.13 20.05
C GLN A 104 13.52 2.98 19.70
N GLU A 105 13.52 1.91 20.49
CA GLU A 105 12.65 0.74 20.33
C GLU A 105 11.17 1.13 20.52
N ASN A 106 10.85 1.88 21.58
CA ASN A 106 9.50 2.39 21.81
C ASN A 106 9.04 3.31 20.68
N LYS A 107 9.92 4.17 20.14
CA LYS A 107 9.56 5.03 19.00
C LYS A 107 9.31 4.20 17.74
N ALA A 108 10.10 3.15 17.52
CA ALA A 108 9.90 2.22 16.42
C ALA A 108 8.57 1.46 16.58
N GLU A 109 8.28 0.88 17.74
CA GLU A 109 7.02 0.18 18.02
C GLU A 109 5.80 1.09 17.89
N ASN A 110 5.84 2.32 18.41
CA ASN A 110 4.73 3.27 18.28
C ASN A 110 4.49 3.66 16.82
N ALA A 111 5.54 3.81 16.02
CA ALA A 111 5.41 4.06 14.60
C ALA A 111 4.74 2.87 13.89
N LEU A 112 5.10 1.63 14.23
CA LEU A 112 4.45 0.43 13.71
C LEU A 112 2.99 0.31 14.16
N LYS A 113 2.67 0.67 15.40
CA LYS A 113 1.31 0.64 15.94
C LYS A 113 0.38 1.59 15.20
N ALA A 114 0.83 2.84 14.98
CA ALA A 114 0.07 3.83 14.22
C ALA A 114 -0.24 3.35 12.78
N LEU A 115 0.67 2.57 12.19
CA LEU A 115 0.45 1.98 10.87
C LEU A 115 -0.59 0.86 10.89
N LYS A 116 -0.56 -0.04 11.90
CA LYS A 116 -1.60 -1.07 12.06
C LYS A 116 -2.99 -0.47 12.14
N GLU A 117 -3.15 0.65 12.85
CA GLU A 117 -4.44 1.34 12.99
C GLU A 117 -5.05 1.80 11.66
N LEU A 118 -4.21 2.16 10.67
CA LEU A 118 -4.66 2.58 9.33
C LEU A 118 -5.20 1.43 8.46
N THR A 119 -5.04 0.17 8.88
CA THR A 119 -5.32 -1.02 8.06
C THR A 119 -6.52 -1.83 8.54
N ARG A 120 -7.27 -1.31 9.53
CA ARG A 120 -8.43 -1.99 10.12
C ARG A 120 -9.61 -2.05 9.15
N PRO A 121 -10.32 -3.19 9.06
CA PRO A 121 -11.46 -3.36 8.16
C PRO A 121 -12.67 -2.55 8.63
N PHE A 122 -13.59 -2.29 7.70
CA PHE A 122 -14.85 -1.58 7.96
C PHE A 122 -16.05 -2.54 7.94
N ALA A 123 -17.13 -2.15 8.61
CA ALA A 123 -18.40 -2.87 8.64
C ALA A 123 -19.56 -1.92 8.30
N LYS A 124 -20.56 -2.44 7.58
CA LYS A 124 -21.83 -1.73 7.32
C LYS A 124 -22.82 -2.10 8.42
N VAL A 125 -23.26 -1.11 9.19
CA VAL A 125 -24.25 -1.27 10.26
C VAL A 125 -25.44 -0.37 10.02
N ILE A 126 -26.60 -0.79 10.49
CA ILE A 126 -27.78 0.08 10.61
C ILE A 126 -27.84 0.56 12.06
N ARG A 127 -27.74 1.88 12.26
CA ARG A 127 -27.95 2.54 13.55
C ARG A 127 -28.84 3.76 13.36
N GLY A 128 -29.89 3.90 14.17
CA GLY A 128 -30.86 4.99 14.06
C GLY A 128 -31.49 5.13 12.66
N GLU A 129 -31.91 4.01 12.05
CA GLU A 129 -32.51 3.92 10.70
C GLU A 129 -31.60 4.29 9.52
N LYS A 130 -30.31 4.59 9.76
CA LYS A 130 -29.35 4.92 8.71
C LYS A 130 -28.32 3.82 8.56
N VAL A 131 -27.97 3.52 7.30
CA VAL A 131 -26.81 2.68 6.98
C VAL A 131 -25.56 3.52 7.19
N LEU A 132 -24.68 3.06 8.07
CA LEU A 132 -23.40 3.68 8.40
C LEU A 132 -22.27 2.70 8.12
N GLN A 133 -21.14 3.20 7.64
CA GLN A 133 -19.90 2.45 7.54
C GLN A 133 -19.01 2.84 8.73
N ILE A 134 -18.72 1.88 9.60
CA ILE A 134 -17.93 2.08 10.83
C ILE A 134 -16.72 1.15 10.86
N ASN A 135 -15.76 1.39 11.75
CA ASN A 135 -14.65 0.45 11.94
C ASN A 135 -15.20 -0.89 12.46
N ALA A 136 -14.73 -2.02 11.93
CA ALA A 136 -15.19 -3.33 12.38
C ALA A 136 -14.95 -3.56 13.89
N GLY A 137 -13.92 -2.91 14.47
CA GLY A 137 -13.64 -2.92 15.90
C GLY A 137 -14.65 -2.16 16.77
N GLU A 138 -15.52 -1.35 16.17
CA GLU A 138 -16.61 -0.62 16.86
C GLU A 138 -17.97 -1.33 16.79
N VAL A 139 -18.01 -2.49 16.14
CA VAL A 139 -19.19 -3.36 16.10
C VAL A 139 -19.41 -3.97 17.48
N VAL A 140 -20.65 -3.95 17.96
CA VAL A 140 -21.04 -4.43 19.29
C VAL A 140 -22.17 -5.46 19.21
N PRO A 141 -22.33 -6.34 20.22
CA PRO A 141 -23.49 -7.23 20.28
C PRO A 141 -24.81 -6.46 20.22
N GLY A 142 -25.71 -6.91 19.35
CA GLY A 142 -26.98 -6.28 19.03
C GLY A 142 -26.97 -5.34 17.82
N ASP A 143 -25.79 -5.00 17.26
CA ASP A 143 -25.74 -4.25 16.01
C ASP A 143 -26.42 -5.03 14.88
N LEU A 144 -27.13 -4.30 14.02
CA LEU A 144 -27.71 -4.83 12.80
C LEU A 144 -26.72 -4.62 11.65
N ILE A 145 -26.05 -5.67 11.20
CA ILE A 145 -25.09 -5.62 10.11
C ILE A 145 -25.76 -5.92 8.77
N LEU A 146 -25.29 -5.24 7.72
CA LEU A 146 -25.59 -5.55 6.34
C LEU A 146 -24.37 -6.17 5.70
N VAL A 147 -24.56 -7.30 5.03
CA VAL A 147 -23.48 -7.98 4.31
C VAL A 147 -23.92 -8.27 2.88
N GLU A 148 -23.00 -8.08 1.95
CA GLU A 148 -23.18 -8.41 0.54
C GLU A 148 -21.94 -9.10 -0.01
N ALA A 149 -22.06 -9.70 -1.20
CA ALA A 149 -20.95 -10.36 -1.87
C ALA A 149 -19.70 -9.46 -1.90
N GLY A 150 -18.60 -9.97 -1.33
CA GLY A 150 -17.33 -9.25 -1.19
C GLY A 150 -17.08 -8.61 0.19
N ASP A 151 -18.07 -8.58 1.07
CA ASP A 151 -17.86 -8.15 2.45
C ASP A 151 -17.23 -9.28 3.29
N LEU A 152 -16.38 -8.88 4.23
CA LEU A 152 -15.98 -9.74 5.34
C LEU A 152 -17.02 -9.67 6.44
N VAL A 153 -17.37 -10.80 7.02
CA VAL A 153 -18.27 -10.85 8.16
C VAL A 153 -17.52 -10.28 9.37
N PRO A 154 -17.96 -9.15 9.95
CA PRO A 154 -17.18 -8.41 10.94
C PRO A 154 -17.20 -9.05 12.33
N ALA A 155 -18.22 -9.84 12.64
CA ALA A 155 -18.48 -10.44 13.94
C ALA A 155 -19.42 -11.64 13.77
N ASP A 156 -19.52 -12.53 14.76
CA ASP A 156 -20.49 -13.62 14.71
C ASP A 156 -21.90 -13.05 14.81
N ALA A 157 -22.75 -13.38 13.85
CA ALA A 157 -24.07 -12.78 13.68
C ALA A 157 -25.13 -13.81 13.28
N ARG A 158 -26.37 -13.54 13.68
CA ARG A 158 -27.53 -14.37 13.40
C ARG A 158 -28.37 -13.74 12.28
N LEU A 159 -28.57 -14.50 11.21
CA LEU A 159 -29.17 -14.02 9.97
C LEU A 159 -30.69 -13.83 10.07
N ILE A 160 -31.17 -12.65 9.71
CA ILE A 160 -32.59 -12.29 9.79
C ILE A 160 -33.23 -12.31 8.40
N GLU A 161 -32.48 -11.84 7.40
CA GLU A 161 -32.92 -11.77 6.02
C GLU A 161 -31.77 -12.23 5.12
N SER A 162 -32.09 -13.02 4.10
CA SER A 162 -31.12 -13.52 3.14
C SER A 162 -31.74 -13.57 1.74
N SER A 163 -30.98 -13.15 0.74
CA SER A 163 -31.34 -13.29 -0.67
C SER A 163 -30.17 -13.91 -1.42
N SER A 164 -30.31 -15.20 -1.74
CA SER A 164 -29.27 -16.04 -2.37
C SER A 164 -27.89 -15.89 -1.68
N LEU A 165 -27.88 -15.75 -0.36
CA LEU A 165 -26.66 -15.45 0.40
C LEU A 165 -25.79 -16.70 0.49
N GLN A 166 -24.50 -16.54 0.16
CA GLN A 166 -23.50 -17.60 0.24
C GLN A 166 -22.25 -17.06 0.95
N THR A 167 -21.66 -17.89 1.83
CA THR A 167 -20.40 -17.56 2.51
C THR A 167 -19.34 -18.63 2.27
N SER A 168 -18.08 -18.21 2.21
CA SER A 168 -16.92 -19.10 2.26
C SER A 168 -16.44 -19.20 3.71
N GLU A 169 -16.56 -20.41 4.27
CA GLU A 169 -16.25 -20.69 5.68
C GLU A 169 -14.99 -21.55 5.84
N ALA A 170 -14.21 -21.68 4.75
CA ALA A 170 -13.00 -22.51 4.69
C ALA A 170 -12.00 -22.21 5.81
N ALA A 171 -11.91 -20.96 6.25
CA ALA A 171 -11.02 -20.55 7.34
C ALA A 171 -11.38 -21.17 8.71
N LEU A 172 -12.64 -21.58 8.90
CA LEU A 172 -13.17 -22.13 10.16
C LEU A 172 -13.51 -23.62 10.06
N THR A 173 -14.03 -24.06 8.91
CA THR A 173 -14.52 -25.44 8.72
C THR A 173 -13.58 -26.30 7.89
N GLY A 174 -12.66 -25.68 7.12
CA GLY A 174 -11.82 -26.38 6.14
C GLY A 174 -12.54 -26.73 4.84
N GLU A 175 -13.86 -26.51 4.74
CA GLU A 175 -14.64 -26.79 3.54
C GLU A 175 -14.49 -25.65 2.53
N SER A 176 -14.03 -25.97 1.31
CA SER A 176 -13.69 -24.96 0.30
C SER A 176 -14.87 -24.52 -0.56
N LEU A 177 -16.02 -25.22 -0.49
CA LEU A 177 -17.22 -24.88 -1.24
C LEU A 177 -18.03 -23.80 -0.50
N PRO A 178 -18.56 -22.80 -1.21
CA PRO A 178 -19.48 -21.83 -0.60
C PRO A 178 -20.71 -22.50 0.02
N VAL A 179 -21.06 -22.07 1.23
CA VAL A 179 -22.22 -22.55 2.00
C VAL A 179 -23.39 -21.60 1.78
N GLU A 180 -24.53 -22.12 1.34
CA GLU A 180 -25.76 -21.34 1.21
C GLU A 180 -26.38 -21.07 2.59
N LYS A 181 -26.80 -19.81 2.80
CA LYS A 181 -27.28 -19.30 4.08
C LYS A 181 -28.77 -19.00 4.03
N GLU A 182 -29.46 -19.34 5.12
CA GLU A 182 -30.92 -19.22 5.26
C GLU A 182 -31.26 -18.63 6.62
N SER A 183 -32.28 -17.78 6.73
CA SER A 183 -32.66 -17.16 8.02
C SER A 183 -33.48 -18.08 8.94
N ALA A 184 -33.92 -19.24 8.46
CA ALA A 184 -34.77 -20.18 9.19
C ALA A 184 -34.14 -20.68 10.51
N VAL A 185 -34.99 -20.92 11.52
CA VAL A 185 -34.54 -21.38 12.85
C VAL A 185 -34.14 -22.85 12.80
N ILE A 186 -33.01 -23.20 13.41
CA ILE A 186 -32.52 -24.58 13.48
C ILE A 186 -32.84 -25.15 14.88
N LYS A 187 -33.79 -26.09 14.96
CA LYS A 187 -34.30 -26.65 16.23
C LYS A 187 -33.47 -27.81 16.82
N ALA A 188 -32.44 -28.25 16.13
CA ALA A 188 -31.57 -29.35 16.60
C ALA A 188 -30.71 -28.90 17.79
N HIS A 189 -30.51 -29.78 18.77
CA HIS A 189 -29.89 -29.41 20.05
C HIS A 189 -28.36 -29.27 20.00
N GLN A 190 -27.70 -29.94 19.04
CA GLN A 190 -26.27 -29.83 18.77
C GLN A 190 -26.06 -29.83 17.26
N VAL A 191 -25.61 -28.70 16.73
CA VAL A 191 -25.37 -28.49 15.30
C VAL A 191 -23.88 -28.15 15.11
N PRO A 192 -23.14 -28.95 14.31
CA PRO A 192 -21.77 -28.63 13.91
C PRO A 192 -21.68 -27.23 13.31
N LEU A 193 -20.52 -26.58 13.44
CA LEU A 193 -20.37 -25.18 13.05
C LEU A 193 -20.72 -24.92 11.57
N GLY A 194 -20.30 -25.81 10.66
CA GLY A 194 -20.63 -25.72 9.23
C GLY A 194 -22.12 -25.91 8.90
N ASP A 195 -22.88 -26.61 9.75
CA ASP A 195 -24.31 -26.85 9.55
C ASP A 195 -25.19 -25.70 10.09
N ARG A 196 -24.60 -24.71 10.78
CA ARG A 196 -25.31 -23.53 11.29
C ARG A 196 -25.53 -22.52 10.15
N LYS A 197 -26.33 -22.90 9.15
CA LYS A 197 -26.63 -22.12 7.93
C LYS A 197 -27.31 -20.77 8.18
N ASN A 198 -27.80 -20.56 9.40
CA ASN A 198 -28.48 -19.33 9.79
C ASN A 198 -27.59 -18.37 10.61
N MET A 199 -26.31 -18.71 10.73
CA MET A 199 -25.25 -17.93 11.34
C MET A 199 -24.25 -17.45 10.28
N LEU A 200 -23.68 -16.27 10.55
CA LEU A 200 -22.50 -15.73 9.89
C LEU A 200 -21.37 -15.69 10.92
N PHE A 201 -20.14 -16.01 10.51
CA PHE A 201 -19.01 -16.11 11.42
C PHE A 201 -17.93 -15.09 11.12
N MET A 202 -17.35 -14.48 12.15
CA MET A 202 -16.27 -13.50 12.02
C MET A 202 -15.11 -14.04 11.18
N GLY A 203 -14.63 -13.23 10.24
CA GLY A 203 -13.51 -13.59 9.36
C GLY A 203 -13.87 -14.51 8.19
N THR A 204 -15.15 -14.92 8.08
CA THR A 204 -15.65 -15.56 6.85
C THR A 204 -15.98 -14.50 5.79
N THR A 205 -16.01 -14.94 4.54
CA THR A 205 -16.23 -14.08 3.38
C THR A 205 -17.61 -14.31 2.81
N VAL A 206 -18.35 -13.25 2.46
CA VAL A 206 -19.57 -13.40 1.66
C VAL A 206 -19.20 -13.54 0.18
N THR A 207 -19.54 -14.67 -0.43
CA THR A 207 -19.18 -14.99 -1.82
C THR A 207 -20.28 -14.63 -2.81
N GLY A 208 -21.53 -14.54 -2.36
CA GLY A 208 -22.69 -14.28 -3.22
C GLY A 208 -23.92 -13.81 -2.45
N GLY A 209 -24.79 -13.06 -3.12
CA GLY A 209 -26.04 -12.57 -2.54
C GLY A 209 -25.87 -11.43 -1.52
N ARG A 210 -26.93 -11.20 -0.73
CA ARG A 210 -26.96 -10.20 0.34
C ARG A 210 -27.78 -10.67 1.53
N GLY A 211 -27.48 -10.14 2.71
CA GLY A 211 -28.19 -10.47 3.93
C GLY A 211 -28.12 -9.39 5.00
N LYS A 212 -29.02 -9.51 5.96
CA LYS A 212 -29.10 -8.68 7.16
C LYS A 212 -29.03 -9.58 8.38
N ALA A 213 -28.15 -9.28 9.32
CA ALA A 213 -27.92 -10.11 10.49
C ALA A 213 -27.74 -9.27 11.77
N VAL A 214 -28.10 -9.82 12.92
CA VAL A 214 -27.84 -9.21 14.23
C VAL A 214 -26.58 -9.82 14.83
N VAL A 215 -25.65 -8.98 15.25
CA VAL A 215 -24.41 -9.41 15.88
C VAL A 215 -24.71 -10.01 17.25
N VAL A 216 -24.23 -11.24 17.48
CA VAL A 216 -24.47 -11.96 18.74
C VAL A 216 -23.21 -12.11 19.59
N ALA A 217 -22.03 -12.11 18.97
CA ALA A 217 -20.75 -12.17 19.67
C ALA A 217 -19.67 -11.37 18.92
N THR A 218 -18.74 -10.81 19.69
CA THR A 218 -17.64 -9.95 19.20
C THR A 218 -16.31 -10.33 19.86
N GLY A 219 -15.20 -9.98 19.22
CA GLY A 219 -13.83 -10.18 19.72
C GLY A 219 -13.53 -11.64 20.05
N MET A 220 -12.94 -11.87 21.22
CA MET A 220 -12.57 -13.22 21.70
C MET A 220 -13.76 -14.16 21.94
N LYS A 221 -15.00 -13.65 21.98
CA LYS A 221 -16.21 -14.46 22.16
C LYS A 221 -16.75 -15.07 20.86
N THR A 222 -16.19 -14.69 19.71
CA THR A 222 -16.51 -15.29 18.42
C THR A 222 -15.88 -16.67 18.28
N GLU A 223 -16.36 -17.49 17.35
CA GLU A 223 -15.78 -18.81 17.08
C GLU A 223 -14.32 -18.69 16.61
N LEU A 224 -14.01 -17.69 15.78
CA LEU A 224 -12.63 -17.37 15.39
C LEU A 224 -11.78 -16.93 16.60
N GLY A 225 -12.35 -16.13 17.50
CA GLY A 225 -11.68 -15.69 18.72
C GLY A 225 -11.35 -16.83 19.68
N ARG A 226 -12.26 -17.81 19.81
CA ARG A 226 -12.00 -19.04 20.57
C ARG A 226 -10.87 -19.87 19.96
N ILE A 227 -10.83 -20.00 18.64
CA ILE A 227 -9.72 -20.68 17.94
C ILE A 227 -8.40 -19.93 18.15
N ALA A 228 -8.40 -18.60 18.03
CA ALA A 228 -7.21 -17.77 18.26
C ALA A 228 -6.63 -17.95 19.67
N GLN A 229 -7.50 -18.11 20.69
CA GLN A 229 -7.09 -18.40 22.06
C GLN A 229 -6.36 -19.75 22.21
N LEU A 230 -6.66 -20.72 21.35
CA LEU A 230 -6.01 -22.04 21.33
C LEU A 230 -4.67 -22.04 20.57
N LEU A 231 -4.44 -21.05 19.71
CA LEU A 231 -3.31 -20.97 18.77
C LEU A 231 -2.25 -19.93 19.17
N ASP A 232 -2.19 -19.52 20.44
CA ASP A 232 -1.45 -18.34 20.93
C ASP A 232 0.10 -18.46 20.85
N GLU A 233 0.64 -18.57 19.63
CA GLU A 233 2.08 -18.64 19.30
C GLU A 233 2.39 -18.33 17.82
N ALA A 234 1.65 -17.42 17.17
CA ALA A 234 2.05 -16.93 15.85
C ALA A 234 3.31 -16.05 15.95
N VAL A 235 4.45 -16.55 15.49
CA VAL A 235 5.72 -15.79 15.42
C VAL A 235 5.60 -14.71 14.33
N PRO A 236 5.91 -13.43 14.62
CA PRO A 236 5.87 -12.38 13.61
C PRO A 236 6.88 -12.65 12.48
N GLU A 237 6.44 -12.45 11.23
CA GLU A 237 7.31 -12.59 10.05
C GLU A 237 8.39 -11.49 10.03
N THR A 238 9.66 -11.89 9.84
CA THR A 238 10.79 -10.96 9.68
C THR A 238 10.94 -10.48 8.24
N THR A 239 11.32 -9.22 8.04
CA THR A 239 11.50 -8.68 6.68
C THR A 239 12.78 -9.22 6.03
N PRO A 240 12.85 -9.35 4.68
CA PRO A 240 14.08 -9.76 4.00
C PRO A 240 15.28 -8.88 4.35
N LEU A 241 15.07 -7.55 4.43
CA LEU A 241 16.09 -6.61 4.90
C LEU A 241 16.56 -6.89 6.33
N GLN A 242 15.65 -7.18 7.28
CA GLN A 242 16.02 -7.54 8.65
C GLN A 242 16.89 -8.81 8.69
N GLN A 243 16.54 -9.82 7.88
CA GLN A 243 17.34 -11.04 7.76
C GLN A 243 18.73 -10.77 7.17
N GLN A 244 18.84 -9.85 6.20
CA GLN A 244 20.13 -9.42 5.67
C GLN A 244 20.96 -8.71 6.75
N LEU A 245 20.35 -7.82 7.53
CA LEU A 245 21.01 -7.11 8.63
C LEU A 245 21.51 -8.06 9.72
N GLU A 246 20.74 -9.08 10.08
CA GLU A 246 21.17 -10.10 11.04
C GLU A 246 22.42 -10.85 10.53
N LYS A 247 22.46 -11.19 9.24
CA LYS A 247 23.65 -11.78 8.61
C LYS A 247 24.84 -10.83 8.63
N VAL A 248 24.62 -9.53 8.36
CA VAL A 248 25.67 -8.51 8.47
C VAL A 248 26.20 -8.44 9.90
N GLY A 249 25.31 -8.36 10.90
CA GLY A 249 25.67 -8.32 12.32
C GLY A 249 26.48 -9.54 12.75
N LYS A 250 26.07 -10.76 12.36
CA LYS A 250 26.84 -11.99 12.62
C LYS A 250 28.23 -11.95 11.99
N THR A 251 28.32 -11.48 10.74
CA THR A 251 29.60 -11.38 10.02
C THR A 251 30.54 -10.38 10.68
N LEU A 252 30.04 -9.19 11.04
CA LEU A 252 30.80 -8.17 11.76
C LEU A 252 31.26 -8.66 13.13
N GLY A 253 30.39 -9.37 13.88
CA GLY A 253 30.73 -9.95 15.17
C GLY A 253 31.87 -10.97 15.08
N VAL A 254 31.90 -11.80 14.03
CA VAL A 254 33.04 -12.72 13.79
C VAL A 254 34.32 -11.94 13.47
N PHE A 255 34.27 -10.92 12.61
CA PHE A 255 35.44 -10.08 12.34
C PHE A 255 35.95 -9.37 13.60
N ALA A 256 35.05 -8.84 14.42
CA ALA A 256 35.38 -8.21 15.70
C ALA A 256 36.14 -9.18 16.62
N LEU A 257 35.62 -10.40 16.78
CA LEU A 257 36.24 -11.43 17.61
C LEU A 257 37.66 -11.79 17.14
N VAL A 258 37.87 -11.88 15.83
CA VAL A 258 39.20 -12.14 15.25
C VAL A 258 40.17 -11.00 15.57
N ILE A 259 39.75 -9.74 15.39
CA ILE A 259 40.61 -8.58 15.69
C ILE A 259 40.89 -8.49 17.20
N VAL A 260 39.88 -8.72 18.05
CA VAL A 260 40.04 -8.79 19.51
C VAL A 260 41.07 -9.85 19.89
N ALA A 261 40.96 -11.07 19.36
CA ALA A 261 41.89 -12.15 19.64
C ALA A 261 43.33 -11.79 19.22
N LEU A 262 43.51 -11.20 18.03
CA LEU A 262 44.82 -10.76 17.53
C LEU A 262 45.45 -9.70 18.43
N VAL A 263 44.69 -8.66 18.80
CA VAL A 263 45.14 -7.59 19.69
C VAL A 263 45.48 -8.15 21.07
N PHE A 264 44.61 -9.01 21.62
CA PHE A 264 44.80 -9.62 22.93
C PHE A 264 46.08 -10.45 22.99
N CYS A 265 46.29 -11.36 22.02
CA CYS A 265 47.51 -12.16 21.92
C CYS A 265 48.77 -11.30 21.75
N MET A 266 48.67 -10.23 20.95
CA MET A 266 49.80 -9.33 20.72
C MET A 266 50.16 -8.49 21.95
N GLY A 267 49.17 -8.01 22.70
CA GLY A 267 49.42 -7.30 23.95
C GLY A 267 50.00 -8.20 25.03
N LEU A 268 49.52 -9.44 25.16
CA LEU A 268 50.15 -10.44 26.02
C LEU A 268 51.61 -10.70 25.63
N TRP A 269 51.92 -10.77 24.33
CA TRP A 269 53.28 -10.94 23.86
C TRP A 269 54.18 -9.73 24.19
N ARG A 270 53.61 -8.53 24.25
CA ARG A 270 54.31 -7.31 24.68
C ARG A 270 54.47 -7.15 26.18
N GLY A 271 53.85 -8.04 26.97
CA GLY A 271 53.86 -7.96 28.43
C GLY A 271 52.88 -6.93 29.00
N GLU A 272 51.84 -6.55 28.25
CA GLU A 272 50.79 -5.65 28.73
C GLU A 272 49.96 -6.29 29.84
N TYR A 273 49.39 -5.46 30.73
CA TYR A 273 48.65 -5.92 31.89
C TYR A 273 47.29 -6.53 31.48
N LEU A 274 46.94 -7.70 32.05
CA LEU A 274 45.73 -8.47 31.71
C LEU A 274 44.41 -7.64 31.80
N PRO A 275 44.17 -6.86 32.87
CA PRO A 275 43.01 -5.96 32.96
C PRO A 275 42.93 -4.93 31.85
N GLU A 276 44.06 -4.32 31.45
CA GLU A 276 44.09 -3.34 30.37
C GLU A 276 43.75 -3.99 29.02
N MET A 277 44.30 -5.17 28.76
CA MET A 277 43.99 -5.95 27.56
C MET A 277 42.53 -6.40 27.50
N PHE A 278 41.92 -6.66 28.66
CA PHE A 278 40.49 -6.97 28.75
C PHE A 278 39.62 -5.74 28.42
N MET A 279 39.96 -4.56 28.94
CA MET A 279 39.25 -3.32 28.63
C MET A 279 39.38 -2.91 27.16
N ILE A 280 40.55 -3.15 26.56
CA ILE A 280 40.78 -2.96 25.12
C ILE A 280 39.91 -3.90 24.29
N ALA A 281 39.83 -5.17 24.67
CA ALA A 281 38.99 -6.17 24.00
C ALA A 281 37.50 -5.77 24.02
N ILE A 282 37.01 -5.28 25.16
CA ILE A 282 35.64 -4.77 25.29
C ILE A 282 35.42 -3.54 24.40
N SER A 283 36.34 -2.58 24.44
CA SER A 283 36.27 -1.35 23.64
C SER A 283 36.15 -1.65 22.15
N LEU A 284 36.95 -2.60 21.66
CA LEU A 284 36.95 -3.02 20.26
C LEU A 284 35.69 -3.81 19.90
N ALA A 285 35.17 -4.64 20.82
CA ALA A 285 33.92 -5.37 20.62
C ALA A 285 32.72 -4.43 20.51
N VAL A 286 32.63 -3.41 21.37
CA VAL A 286 31.59 -2.37 21.33
C VAL A 286 31.67 -1.56 20.04
N ALA A 287 32.88 -1.11 19.65
CA ALA A 287 33.09 -0.37 18.40
C ALA A 287 32.64 -1.15 17.14
N ALA A 288 32.65 -2.48 17.18
CA ALA A 288 32.32 -3.30 16.03
C ALA A 288 30.82 -3.61 15.86
N VAL A 289 30.00 -3.41 16.89
CA VAL A 289 28.56 -3.72 16.84
C VAL A 289 27.76 -2.45 16.51
N PRO A 290 27.01 -2.44 15.41
CA PRO A 290 26.24 -1.27 15.01
C PRO A 290 24.88 -1.25 15.73
N GLU A 291 24.90 -0.88 17.01
CA GLU A 291 23.75 -0.91 17.94
C GLU A 291 22.53 -0.12 17.40
N GLY A 292 22.76 1.00 16.72
CA GLY A 292 21.69 1.84 16.15
C GLY A 292 21.06 1.32 14.85
N LEU A 293 21.64 0.30 14.21
CA LEU A 293 21.24 -0.14 12.86
C LEU A 293 19.81 -0.68 12.79
N PRO A 294 19.36 -1.60 13.69
CA PRO A 294 18.01 -2.15 13.63
C PRO A 294 16.94 -1.08 13.89
N ALA A 295 17.21 -0.16 14.82
CA ALA A 295 16.32 0.94 15.15
C ALA A 295 16.17 1.91 13.97
N VAL A 296 17.29 2.34 13.36
CA VAL A 296 17.27 3.24 12.20
C VAL A 296 16.47 2.63 11.06
N VAL A 297 16.69 1.36 10.72
CA VAL A 297 15.96 0.68 9.64
C VAL A 297 14.46 0.64 9.90
N THR A 298 14.05 0.28 11.12
CA THR A 298 12.63 0.18 11.47
C THR A 298 11.94 1.55 11.42
N ILE A 299 12.60 2.59 11.94
CA ILE A 299 12.06 3.95 11.92
C ILE A 299 11.96 4.47 10.48
N VAL A 300 12.97 4.23 9.64
CA VAL A 300 12.97 4.66 8.23
C VAL A 300 11.89 3.96 7.41
N LEU A 301 11.71 2.64 7.60
CA LEU A 301 10.62 1.88 7.00
C LEU A 301 9.26 2.46 7.42
N ALA A 302 9.05 2.67 8.73
CA ALA A 302 7.79 3.18 9.25
C ALA A 302 7.46 4.59 8.71
N LEU A 303 8.44 5.50 8.71
CA LEU A 303 8.28 6.84 8.16
C LEU A 303 8.06 6.82 6.63
N GLY A 304 8.67 5.86 5.93
CA GLY A 304 8.43 5.58 4.52
C GLY A 304 6.97 5.18 4.25
N VAL A 305 6.42 4.24 5.03
CA VAL A 305 5.00 3.84 4.92
C VAL A 305 4.08 5.03 5.20
N THR A 306 4.36 5.83 6.23
CA THR A 306 3.58 7.04 6.52
C THR A 306 3.56 8.01 5.34
N ARG A 307 4.69 8.17 4.62
CA ARG A 307 4.75 8.97 3.39
C ARG A 307 3.94 8.36 2.25
N MET A 308 3.96 7.03 2.09
CA MET A 308 3.12 6.33 1.12
C MET A 308 1.63 6.51 1.41
N SER A 309 1.22 6.39 2.67
CA SER A 309 -0.17 6.56 3.11
C SER A 309 -0.70 7.97 2.82
N ARG A 310 0.13 9.01 3.06
CA ARG A 310 -0.19 10.41 2.66
C ARG A 310 -0.34 10.60 1.14
N ARG A 311 0.13 9.64 0.35
CA ARG A 311 -0.02 9.58 -1.11
C ARG A 311 -1.03 8.49 -1.53
N ASN A 312 -2.01 8.19 -0.68
CA ASN A 312 -3.10 7.24 -0.93
C ASN A 312 -2.70 5.75 -1.01
N ALA A 313 -1.45 5.39 -0.71
CA ALA A 313 -0.99 3.99 -0.67
C ALA A 313 -0.87 3.50 0.78
N ILE A 314 -1.85 2.75 1.28
CA ILE A 314 -1.77 2.11 2.60
C ILE A 314 -1.03 0.79 2.46
N ILE A 315 0.08 0.62 3.17
CA ILE A 315 0.81 -0.66 3.24
C ILE A 315 0.31 -1.46 4.44
N ARG A 316 -0.22 -2.66 4.18
CA ARG A 316 -0.70 -3.58 5.22
C ARG A 316 0.43 -4.46 5.78
N LYS A 317 1.39 -4.84 4.93
CA LYS A 317 2.54 -5.66 5.33
C LYS A 317 3.87 -4.93 5.07
N LEU A 318 4.67 -4.70 6.11
CA LEU A 318 5.95 -3.99 6.00
C LEU A 318 6.94 -4.59 4.99
N PRO A 319 7.07 -5.93 4.84
CA PRO A 319 7.92 -6.50 3.79
C PRO A 319 7.58 -6.00 2.39
N ALA A 320 6.31 -5.66 2.12
CA ALA A 320 5.86 -5.21 0.81
C ALA A 320 6.50 -3.88 0.37
N VAL A 321 6.86 -3.00 1.32
CA VAL A 321 7.57 -1.74 1.03
C VAL A 321 8.88 -2.01 0.28
N GLU A 322 9.62 -3.01 0.75
CA GLU A 322 10.91 -3.38 0.17
C GLU A 322 10.71 -4.05 -1.20
N THR A 323 9.79 -5.01 -1.27
CA THR A 323 9.49 -5.77 -2.48
C THR A 323 9.00 -4.86 -3.60
N LEU A 324 8.17 -3.86 -3.28
CA LEU A 324 7.62 -2.92 -4.25
C LEU A 324 8.72 -2.09 -4.94
N GLY A 325 9.78 -1.72 -4.22
CA GLY A 325 10.96 -1.06 -4.81
C GLY A 325 11.72 -1.92 -5.83
N THR A 326 11.47 -3.23 -5.86
CA THR A 326 12.07 -4.21 -6.78
C THR A 326 11.12 -4.73 -7.86
N ALA A 327 9.88 -4.23 -7.89
CA ALA A 327 8.88 -4.67 -8.85
C ALA A 327 9.41 -4.54 -10.29
N THR A 328 9.31 -5.63 -11.04
CA THR A 328 9.73 -5.71 -12.46
C THR A 328 8.53 -5.74 -13.40
N VAL A 329 7.38 -6.20 -12.90
CA VAL A 329 6.13 -6.26 -13.65
C VAL A 329 5.01 -5.75 -12.76
N ILE A 330 4.14 -4.89 -13.32
CA ILE A 330 2.89 -4.50 -12.70
C ILE A 330 1.76 -5.04 -13.58
N CYS A 331 1.07 -6.05 -13.08
CA CYS A 331 -0.17 -6.57 -13.64
C CYS A 331 -1.31 -5.73 -13.09
N SER A 332 -1.95 -4.95 -13.94
CA SER A 332 -3.05 -4.06 -13.57
C SER A 332 -4.35 -4.59 -14.13
N ASP A 333 -5.39 -4.65 -13.30
CA ASP A 333 -6.75 -4.64 -13.81
C ASP A 333 -7.02 -3.33 -14.57
N LYS A 334 -7.91 -3.40 -15.55
CA LYS A 334 -8.29 -2.27 -16.39
C LYS A 334 -9.33 -1.41 -15.67
N THR A 335 -10.46 -2.01 -15.30
CA THR A 335 -11.64 -1.29 -14.80
C THR A 335 -11.34 -0.69 -13.43
N GLY A 336 -11.63 0.59 -13.24
CA GLY A 336 -11.45 1.30 -11.97
C GLY A 336 -10.01 1.66 -11.61
N THR A 337 -9.03 0.90 -12.08
CA THR A 337 -7.59 1.14 -11.82
C THR A 337 -6.94 2.01 -12.92
N LEU A 338 -6.97 1.56 -14.18
CA LEU A 338 -6.44 2.29 -15.33
C LEU A 338 -7.49 3.24 -15.93
N THR A 339 -8.76 2.88 -15.78
CA THR A 339 -9.92 3.68 -16.17
C THR A 339 -10.59 4.28 -14.95
N ARG A 340 -11.54 5.19 -15.16
CA ARG A 340 -12.25 5.86 -14.07
C ARG A 340 -13.36 5.01 -13.47
N ASN A 341 -13.80 3.94 -14.14
CA ASN A 341 -15.05 3.25 -13.86
C ASN A 341 -16.25 4.22 -13.83
N GLU A 342 -16.15 5.27 -14.63
CA GLU A 342 -17.18 6.30 -14.80
C GLU A 342 -17.68 6.20 -16.25
N MET A 343 -18.66 5.32 -16.46
CA MET A 343 -19.24 5.10 -17.78
C MET A 343 -19.73 6.42 -18.38
N THR A 344 -19.21 6.77 -19.54
CA THR A 344 -19.43 8.07 -20.20
C THR A 344 -19.94 7.83 -21.61
N VAL A 345 -21.08 8.45 -21.98
CA VAL A 345 -21.51 8.50 -23.38
C VAL A 345 -20.54 9.37 -24.16
N THR A 346 -19.87 8.81 -25.16
CA THR A 346 -18.94 9.54 -26.03
C THR A 346 -19.49 9.77 -27.42
N ARG A 347 -20.44 8.93 -27.88
CA ARG A 347 -21.14 9.15 -29.14
C ARG A 347 -22.60 8.77 -29.08
N ILE A 348 -23.40 9.43 -29.90
CA ILE A 348 -24.82 9.16 -30.07
C ILE A 348 -25.07 8.95 -31.56
N TYR A 349 -25.79 7.90 -31.91
CA TYR A 349 -26.29 7.69 -33.27
C TYR A 349 -27.80 7.83 -33.31
N VAL A 350 -28.32 8.73 -34.14
CA VAL A 350 -29.75 8.95 -34.32
C VAL A 350 -30.03 9.51 -35.71
N ALA A 351 -31.10 9.05 -36.37
CA ALA A 351 -31.56 9.57 -37.67
C ALA A 351 -30.43 9.76 -38.71
N ASP A 352 -29.60 8.73 -38.89
CA ASP A 352 -28.41 8.69 -39.79
C ASP A 352 -27.28 9.68 -39.47
N LYS A 353 -27.30 10.33 -38.29
CA LYS A 353 -26.20 11.17 -37.79
C LYS A 353 -25.47 10.50 -36.62
N ILE A 354 -24.17 10.78 -36.53
CA ILE A 354 -23.35 10.47 -35.34
C ILE A 354 -22.94 11.79 -34.71
N TYR A 355 -23.27 11.96 -33.44
CA TYR A 355 -22.84 13.07 -32.60
C TYR A 355 -21.69 12.64 -31.70
N GLU A 356 -20.74 13.53 -31.46
CA GLU A 356 -19.70 13.36 -30.46
C GLU A 356 -20.11 14.06 -29.15
N VAL A 357 -19.87 13.41 -28.02
CA VAL A 357 -20.19 13.95 -26.70
C VAL A 357 -18.88 14.16 -25.95
N THR A 358 -18.61 15.42 -25.61
CA THR A 358 -17.41 15.81 -24.87
C THR A 358 -17.65 15.81 -23.35
N GLY A 359 -16.56 15.86 -22.59
CA GLY A 359 -16.57 15.81 -21.13
C GLY A 359 -16.56 14.37 -20.59
N ASN A 360 -15.72 14.11 -19.60
CA ASN A 360 -15.52 12.78 -19.04
C ASN A 360 -16.12 12.67 -17.64
N GLY A 361 -16.56 11.46 -17.29
CA GLY A 361 -17.05 11.15 -15.97
C GLY A 361 -18.47 11.65 -15.72
N TYR A 362 -18.83 11.78 -14.44
CA TYR A 362 -20.20 12.11 -14.02
C TYR A 362 -20.48 13.61 -13.86
N VAL A 363 -19.49 14.47 -14.12
CA VAL A 363 -19.72 15.91 -14.15
C VAL A 363 -20.58 16.25 -15.38
N PRO A 364 -21.75 16.89 -15.25
CA PRO A 364 -22.62 17.25 -16.36
C PRO A 364 -22.10 18.49 -17.12
N ALA A 365 -20.78 18.56 -17.33
CA ALA A 365 -20.11 19.57 -18.13
C ALA A 365 -19.61 18.92 -19.43
N GLY A 366 -19.98 19.50 -20.56
CA GLY A 366 -19.65 18.97 -21.87
C GLY A 366 -20.60 19.49 -22.95
N LYS A 367 -20.25 19.22 -24.20
CA LYS A 367 -20.96 19.66 -25.41
C LYS A 367 -21.29 18.45 -26.28
N ILE A 368 -22.44 18.50 -26.95
CA ILE A 368 -22.80 17.57 -28.02
C ILE A 368 -22.45 18.25 -29.35
N LEU A 369 -21.59 17.61 -30.13
CA LEU A 369 -21.01 18.15 -31.37
C LEU A 369 -21.49 17.32 -32.57
N GLU A 370 -21.84 18.00 -33.66
CA GLU A 370 -22.04 17.39 -34.97
C GLU A 370 -20.69 17.03 -35.64
N GLN A 371 -20.73 16.20 -36.70
CA GLN A 371 -19.51 15.78 -37.43
C GLN A 371 -18.71 16.94 -38.06
N ASN A 372 -19.37 18.07 -38.33
CA ASN A 372 -18.73 19.29 -38.83
C ASN A 372 -18.10 20.15 -37.71
N GLY A 373 -18.17 19.71 -36.45
CA GLY A 373 -17.66 20.41 -35.27
C GLY A 373 -18.60 21.46 -34.68
N SER A 374 -19.81 21.66 -35.23
CA SER A 374 -20.78 22.60 -34.66
C SER A 374 -21.44 22.04 -33.40
N GLU A 375 -21.58 22.89 -32.38
CA GLU A 375 -22.23 22.56 -31.11
C GLU A 375 -23.76 22.59 -31.26
N VAL A 376 -24.42 21.57 -30.71
CA VAL A 376 -25.89 21.55 -30.56
C VAL A 376 -26.25 22.46 -29.38
N THR A 377 -26.69 23.67 -29.67
CA THR A 377 -26.99 24.69 -28.65
C THR A 377 -28.38 24.54 -28.00
N GLN A 378 -29.36 24.00 -28.74
CA GLN A 378 -30.69 23.72 -28.21
C GLN A 378 -31.12 22.32 -28.63
N LEU A 379 -31.44 21.47 -27.65
CA LEU A 379 -31.87 20.10 -27.92
C LEU A 379 -33.20 20.05 -28.70
N SER A 380 -34.04 21.08 -28.58
CA SER A 380 -35.30 21.24 -29.31
C SER A 380 -35.14 21.40 -30.82
N ASP A 381 -33.94 21.69 -31.32
CA ASP A 381 -33.68 21.86 -32.76
C ASP A 381 -33.66 20.52 -33.51
N ASP A 382 -33.53 19.40 -32.80
CA ASP A 382 -33.54 18.04 -33.35
C ASP A 382 -34.44 17.13 -32.52
N GLU A 383 -35.71 16.99 -32.94
CA GLU A 383 -36.72 16.17 -32.27
C GLU A 383 -36.30 14.71 -32.11
N SER A 384 -35.50 14.17 -33.04
CA SER A 384 -35.03 12.79 -32.98
C SER A 384 -33.99 12.62 -31.88
N LEU A 385 -33.06 13.57 -31.77
CA LEU A 385 -32.06 13.61 -30.70
C LEU A 385 -32.71 13.87 -29.33
N GLU A 386 -33.67 14.79 -29.24
CA GLU A 386 -34.45 15.02 -28.00
C GLU A 386 -35.14 13.72 -27.56
N LEU A 387 -35.81 13.01 -28.47
CA LEU A 387 -36.52 11.77 -28.16
C LEU A 387 -35.57 10.67 -27.67
N LEU A 388 -34.39 10.52 -28.29
CA LEU A 388 -33.39 9.54 -27.86
C LEU A 388 -32.87 9.85 -26.46
N ILE A 389 -32.43 11.09 -26.20
CA ILE A 389 -31.88 11.49 -24.89
C ILE A 389 -32.96 11.43 -23.81
N ALA A 390 -34.16 11.93 -24.08
CA ALA A 390 -35.28 11.86 -23.14
C ALA A 390 -35.65 10.41 -22.84
N GLY A 391 -35.72 9.53 -23.85
CA GLY A 391 -36.00 8.12 -23.65
C GLY A 391 -34.91 7.41 -22.83
N GLY A 392 -33.63 7.73 -23.03
CA GLY A 392 -32.52 7.21 -22.23
C GLY A 392 -32.54 7.66 -20.76
N LEU A 393 -33.03 8.88 -20.49
CA LEU A 393 -33.23 9.43 -19.14
C LEU A 393 -34.46 8.85 -18.44
N LEU A 394 -35.55 8.62 -19.18
CA LEU A 394 -36.83 8.17 -18.68
C LEU A 394 -36.89 6.65 -18.47
N ASN A 395 -36.25 5.88 -19.34
CA ASN A 395 -36.05 4.44 -19.18
C ASN A 395 -34.80 4.16 -18.33
N ASN A 396 -34.81 4.63 -17.08
CA ASN A 396 -33.61 4.65 -16.25
C ASN A 396 -33.98 4.63 -14.77
N ASN A 397 -33.19 3.94 -13.94
CA ASN A 397 -33.35 3.92 -12.49
C ASN A 397 -32.22 4.65 -11.77
N ALA A 398 -31.10 4.94 -12.45
CA ALA A 398 -30.01 5.71 -11.87
C ALA A 398 -30.39 7.18 -11.63
N GLU A 399 -29.72 7.79 -10.66
CA GLU A 399 -29.83 9.20 -10.31
C GLU A 399 -28.46 9.86 -10.22
N LEU A 400 -28.42 11.15 -10.58
CA LEU A 400 -27.23 11.98 -10.45
C LEU A 400 -27.40 12.86 -9.21
N GLU A 401 -26.58 12.63 -8.19
CA GLU A 401 -26.56 13.37 -6.94
C GLU A 401 -25.41 14.39 -6.95
N ASP A 402 -25.70 15.62 -6.54
CA ASP A 402 -24.69 16.65 -6.27
C ASP A 402 -24.26 16.56 -4.79
N THR A 403 -22.99 16.23 -4.57
CA THR A 403 -22.42 16.04 -3.22
C THR A 403 -21.76 17.30 -2.67
N GLY A 404 -21.83 18.43 -3.38
CA GLY A 404 -21.16 19.70 -3.05
C GLY A 404 -19.66 19.73 -3.41
N ASN A 405 -19.00 18.57 -3.48
CA ASN A 405 -17.61 18.41 -3.94
C ASN A 405 -17.50 17.70 -5.30
N GLY A 406 -18.62 17.45 -5.97
CA GLY A 406 -18.68 16.71 -7.23
C GLY A 406 -20.03 16.02 -7.45
N HIS A 407 -20.14 15.31 -8.56
CA HIS A 407 -21.35 14.56 -8.92
C HIS A 407 -21.12 13.07 -8.75
N ARG A 408 -22.11 12.37 -8.19
CA ARG A 408 -22.10 10.91 -8.03
C ARG A 408 -23.32 10.30 -8.71
N VAL A 409 -23.12 9.18 -9.39
CA VAL A 409 -24.23 8.35 -9.87
C VAL A 409 -24.61 7.36 -8.76
N ILE A 410 -25.90 7.32 -8.44
CA ILE A 410 -26.53 6.27 -7.61
C ILE A 410 -27.27 5.34 -8.57
N GLY A 411 -26.84 4.08 -8.67
CA GLY A 411 -27.40 3.09 -9.60
C GLY A 411 -26.34 2.48 -10.53
N ASP A 412 -26.78 1.79 -11.59
CA ASP A 412 -25.87 1.18 -12.55
C ASP A 412 -25.07 2.25 -13.34
N PRO A 413 -23.74 2.13 -13.47
CA PRO A 413 -22.92 3.09 -14.21
C PRO A 413 -23.35 3.33 -15.67
N THR A 414 -23.79 2.27 -16.37
CA THR A 414 -24.26 2.36 -17.76
C THR A 414 -25.51 3.22 -17.86
N GLU A 415 -26.42 3.06 -16.90
CA GLU A 415 -27.61 3.90 -16.77
C GLU A 415 -27.24 5.33 -16.38
N GLY A 416 -26.31 5.51 -15.44
CA GLY A 416 -25.78 6.80 -15.03
C GLY A 416 -25.23 7.62 -16.20
N ALA A 417 -24.52 6.97 -17.13
CA ALA A 417 -24.01 7.61 -18.34
C ALA A 417 -25.12 8.31 -19.16
N LEU A 418 -26.32 7.69 -19.23
CA LEU A 418 -27.47 8.25 -19.94
C LEU A 418 -28.08 9.43 -19.18
N VAL A 419 -28.09 9.39 -17.85
CA VAL A 419 -28.54 10.51 -17.01
C VAL A 419 -27.60 11.70 -17.17
N VAL A 420 -26.29 11.45 -17.20
CA VAL A 420 -25.26 12.49 -17.36
C VAL A 420 -25.33 13.13 -18.73
N VAL A 421 -25.48 12.35 -19.82
CA VAL A 421 -25.63 12.95 -21.16
C VAL A 421 -26.92 13.76 -21.30
N ALA A 422 -28.01 13.34 -20.64
CA ALA A 422 -29.23 14.12 -20.58
C ALA A 422 -29.03 15.44 -19.82
N ALA A 423 -28.32 15.41 -18.69
CA ALA A 423 -27.97 16.61 -17.94
C ALA A 423 -27.08 17.57 -18.75
N LYS A 424 -26.09 17.05 -19.50
CA LYS A 424 -25.26 17.84 -20.45
C LYS A 424 -26.11 18.51 -21.53
N ALA A 425 -27.19 17.86 -21.96
CA ALA A 425 -28.15 18.40 -22.92
C ALA A 425 -29.22 19.33 -22.30
N GLY A 426 -29.11 19.66 -21.01
CA GLY A 426 -30.06 20.52 -20.30
C GLY A 426 -31.37 19.83 -19.87
N LEU A 427 -31.47 18.51 -19.98
CA LEU A 427 -32.61 17.72 -19.53
C LEU A 427 -32.39 17.17 -18.11
N SER A 428 -33.42 17.26 -17.27
CA SER A 428 -33.42 16.68 -15.94
C SER A 428 -34.61 15.74 -15.78
N ARG A 429 -34.52 14.75 -14.87
CA ARG A 429 -35.65 13.86 -14.58
C ARG A 429 -36.88 14.65 -14.12
N LYS A 430 -36.69 15.77 -13.43
CA LYS A 430 -37.78 16.66 -12.98
C LYS A 430 -38.48 17.38 -14.13
N THR A 431 -37.75 17.82 -15.17
CA THR A 431 -38.34 18.48 -16.35
C THR A 431 -38.95 17.46 -17.30
N ALA A 432 -38.23 16.37 -17.61
CA ALA A 432 -38.72 15.29 -18.47
C ALA A 432 -39.91 14.55 -17.86
N GLY A 433 -39.90 14.28 -16.55
CA GLY A 433 -40.97 13.57 -15.84
C GLY A 433 -42.28 14.37 -15.73
N LYS A 434 -42.25 15.70 -15.87
CA LYS A 434 -43.47 16.51 -16.02
C LYS A 434 -44.13 16.29 -17.38
N LYS A 435 -43.34 16.21 -18.45
CA LYS A 435 -43.81 15.97 -19.83
C LYS A 435 -44.19 14.49 -20.03
N TYR A 436 -43.45 13.58 -19.40
CA TYR A 436 -43.60 12.13 -19.53
C TYR A 436 -43.64 11.40 -18.17
N PRO A 437 -44.71 11.56 -17.35
CA PRO A 437 -44.86 10.84 -16.09
C PRO A 437 -44.77 9.32 -16.28
N ARG A 438 -43.92 8.65 -15.50
CA ARG A 438 -43.76 7.19 -15.52
C ARG A 438 -44.99 6.51 -14.91
N LEU A 439 -45.57 5.56 -15.63
CA LEU A 439 -46.79 4.84 -15.26
C LEU A 439 -46.49 3.39 -14.81
N ALA A 440 -45.54 2.72 -15.46
CA ALA A 440 -45.15 1.36 -15.16
C ALA A 440 -43.73 1.04 -15.66
N GLU A 441 -43.20 -0.10 -15.24
CA GLU A 441 -41.91 -0.62 -15.68
C GLU A 441 -41.89 -2.14 -15.85
N ILE A 442 -40.97 -2.60 -16.70
CA ILE A 442 -40.49 -3.97 -16.77
C ILE A 442 -38.97 -3.89 -16.50
N PRO A 443 -38.49 -4.27 -15.31
CA PRO A 443 -37.11 -4.07 -14.88
C PRO A 443 -36.15 -4.91 -15.70
N PHE A 444 -34.89 -4.48 -15.80
CA PHE A 444 -33.88 -5.21 -16.57
C PHE A 444 -33.77 -6.69 -16.15
N ASP A 445 -33.67 -7.58 -17.13
CA ASP A 445 -33.40 -9.00 -16.91
C ASP A 445 -32.25 -9.46 -17.82
N SER A 446 -31.35 -10.27 -17.26
CA SER A 446 -30.09 -10.68 -17.90
C SER A 446 -30.28 -11.70 -19.02
N ILE A 447 -31.38 -12.45 -19.00
CA ILE A 447 -31.75 -13.41 -20.05
C ILE A 447 -32.25 -12.65 -21.28
N ARG A 448 -33.16 -11.69 -21.10
CA ARG A 448 -33.74 -10.89 -22.19
C ARG A 448 -32.89 -9.69 -22.60
N LYS A 449 -31.98 -9.22 -21.75
CA LYS A 449 -31.04 -8.10 -21.99
C LYS A 449 -31.71 -6.76 -22.36
N MET A 450 -32.88 -6.48 -21.81
CA MET A 450 -33.67 -5.28 -22.09
C MET A 450 -34.34 -4.74 -20.81
N MET A 451 -34.80 -3.49 -20.85
CA MET A 451 -35.61 -2.82 -19.83
C MET A 451 -36.66 -1.94 -20.53
N THR A 452 -37.89 -1.90 -20.01
CA THR A 452 -38.98 -1.08 -20.59
C THR A 452 -39.68 -0.24 -19.55
N THR A 453 -40.02 0.99 -19.92
CA THR A 453 -40.79 1.92 -19.07
C THR A 453 -41.91 2.55 -19.87
N PHE A 454 -43.04 2.79 -19.22
CA PHE A 454 -44.23 3.37 -19.82
C PHE A 454 -44.44 4.77 -19.29
N HIS A 455 -44.72 5.72 -20.18
CA HIS A 455 -44.88 7.12 -19.85
C HIS A 455 -46.14 7.70 -20.48
N ARG A 456 -46.83 8.58 -19.77
CA ARG A 456 -47.94 9.34 -20.36
C ARG A 456 -47.39 10.29 -21.42
N ALA A 457 -48.01 10.33 -22.59
CA ALA A 457 -47.65 11.23 -23.69
C ALA A 457 -48.92 11.86 -24.29
N GLU A 458 -48.78 12.91 -25.10
CA GLU A 458 -49.93 13.47 -25.83
C GLU A 458 -50.57 12.41 -26.73
N GLY A 459 -51.89 12.21 -26.58
CA GLY A 459 -52.66 11.24 -27.35
C GLY A 459 -52.61 9.79 -26.85
N GLY A 460 -51.86 9.46 -25.78
CA GLY A 460 -51.79 8.08 -25.28
C GLY A 460 -50.63 7.80 -24.32
N ILE A 461 -49.99 6.64 -24.50
CA ILE A 461 -48.87 6.17 -23.70
C ILE A 461 -47.71 5.85 -24.62
N ARG A 462 -46.50 6.29 -24.25
CA ARG A 462 -45.28 5.96 -24.95
C ARG A 462 -44.44 5.04 -24.08
N SER A 463 -44.03 3.90 -24.63
CA SER A 463 -43.03 3.05 -24.00
C SER A 463 -41.65 3.36 -24.57
N PHE A 464 -40.64 3.31 -23.71
CA PHE A 464 -39.23 3.30 -24.08
C PHE A 464 -38.65 1.96 -23.68
N THR A 465 -37.90 1.34 -24.58
CA THR A 465 -37.20 0.08 -24.35
C THR A 465 -35.74 0.28 -24.67
N LYS A 466 -34.85 0.02 -23.70
CA LYS A 466 -33.41 0.00 -23.93
C LYS A 466 -32.86 -1.41 -23.79
N GLY A 467 -31.79 -1.73 -24.52
CA GLY A 467 -31.15 -3.03 -24.42
C GLY A 467 -30.00 -3.25 -25.38
N ALA A 468 -29.53 -4.50 -25.43
CA ALA A 468 -28.46 -4.91 -26.33
C ALA A 468 -28.88 -4.73 -27.80
N PRO A 469 -28.05 -4.08 -28.66
CA PRO A 469 -28.42 -3.78 -30.05
C PRO A 469 -28.87 -4.99 -30.87
N ASP A 470 -28.21 -6.13 -30.74
CA ASP A 470 -28.48 -7.37 -31.47
C ASP A 470 -29.82 -8.01 -31.09
N VAL A 471 -30.23 -7.87 -29.82
CA VAL A 471 -31.50 -8.38 -29.31
C VAL A 471 -32.63 -7.42 -29.66
N LEU A 472 -32.41 -6.12 -29.41
CA LEU A 472 -33.45 -5.10 -29.53
C LEU A 472 -33.81 -4.85 -31.00
N LEU A 473 -32.83 -4.78 -31.90
CA LEU A 473 -33.11 -4.61 -33.33
C LEU A 473 -34.03 -5.70 -33.87
N ARG A 474 -33.87 -6.97 -33.47
CA ARG A 474 -34.73 -8.08 -33.92
C ARG A 474 -36.21 -7.90 -33.56
N ARG A 475 -36.49 -7.09 -32.54
CA ARG A 475 -37.85 -6.80 -32.08
C ARG A 475 -38.39 -5.46 -32.61
N CYS A 476 -37.61 -4.77 -33.44
CA CYS A 476 -38.04 -3.57 -34.13
C CYS A 476 -38.64 -3.90 -35.50
N SER A 477 -39.82 -3.33 -35.77
CA SER A 477 -40.49 -3.33 -37.07
C SER A 477 -40.33 -2.01 -37.82
N GLY A 478 -40.02 -0.92 -37.11
CA GLY A 478 -39.78 0.40 -37.71
C GLY A 478 -38.47 1.05 -37.23
N VAL A 479 -38.07 2.12 -37.91
CA VAL A 479 -36.91 2.96 -37.55
C VAL A 479 -37.25 4.44 -37.73
N LEU A 480 -36.84 5.25 -36.75
CA LEU A 480 -36.93 6.70 -36.82
C LEU A 480 -35.83 7.27 -37.71
N THR A 481 -36.24 8.00 -38.74
CA THR A 481 -35.36 8.71 -39.67
C THR A 481 -35.72 10.20 -39.71
N ARG A 482 -34.92 11.01 -40.41
CA ARG A 482 -35.16 12.47 -40.53
C ARG A 482 -36.48 12.81 -41.23
N THR A 483 -36.99 11.90 -42.05
CA THR A 483 -38.26 12.04 -42.77
C THR A 483 -39.44 11.39 -42.03
N GLY A 484 -39.22 10.88 -40.81
CA GLY A 484 -40.22 10.21 -39.99
C GLY A 484 -39.93 8.72 -39.78
N ILE A 485 -40.94 7.98 -39.31
CA ILE A 485 -40.83 6.54 -39.05
C ILE A 485 -41.03 5.78 -40.36
N ILE A 486 -40.08 4.93 -40.72
CA ILE A 486 -40.17 4.01 -41.87
C ILE A 486 -40.07 2.56 -41.41
N ASP A 487 -40.50 1.62 -42.26
CA ASP A 487 -40.38 0.19 -41.99
C ASP A 487 -38.90 -0.25 -41.95
N LEU A 488 -38.56 -1.08 -40.97
CA LEU A 488 -37.22 -1.61 -40.80
C LEU A 488 -37.00 -2.84 -41.68
N HIS A 489 -36.63 -2.61 -42.94
CA HIS A 489 -36.22 -3.66 -43.86
C HIS A 489 -34.81 -4.22 -43.54
N GLU A 490 -34.51 -5.41 -44.05
CA GLU A 490 -33.23 -6.11 -43.80
C GLU A 490 -32.00 -5.30 -44.22
N GLU A 491 -32.07 -4.52 -45.31
CA GLU A 491 -30.95 -3.66 -45.73
C GLU A 491 -30.61 -2.60 -44.67
N THR A 492 -31.63 -1.91 -44.15
CA THR A 492 -31.47 -0.91 -43.08
C THR A 492 -31.03 -1.56 -41.77
N ARG A 493 -31.56 -2.74 -41.45
CA ARG A 493 -31.13 -3.54 -40.29
C ARG A 493 -29.63 -3.86 -40.37
N MET A 494 -29.15 -4.32 -41.53
CA MET A 494 -27.74 -4.62 -41.75
C MET A 494 -26.85 -3.36 -41.68
N LYS A 495 -27.33 -2.22 -42.16
CA LYS A 495 -26.65 -0.92 -41.98
C LYS A 495 -26.47 -0.57 -40.51
N LEU A 496 -27.52 -0.72 -39.69
CA LEU A 496 -27.48 -0.46 -38.24
C LEU A 496 -26.52 -1.41 -37.51
N ILE A 497 -26.53 -2.69 -37.87
CA ILE A 497 -25.58 -3.68 -37.33
C ILE A 497 -24.13 -3.30 -37.66
N LYS A 498 -23.88 -2.81 -38.89
CA LYS A 498 -22.55 -2.34 -39.30
C LYS A 498 -22.09 -1.12 -38.48
N ILE A 499 -22.98 -0.17 -38.23
CA ILE A 499 -22.69 1.00 -37.39
C ILE A 499 -22.39 0.58 -35.95
N ASN A 500 -23.20 -0.32 -35.39
CA ASN A 500 -22.95 -0.92 -34.08
C ASN A 500 -21.55 -1.56 -34.02
N SER A 501 -21.19 -2.36 -35.02
CA SER A 501 -19.87 -3.00 -35.09
C SER A 501 -18.73 -1.99 -35.20
N GLN A 502 -18.91 -0.90 -35.95
CA GLN A 502 -17.90 0.15 -36.10
C GLN A 502 -17.66 0.90 -34.78
N LEU A 503 -18.72 1.24 -34.05
CA LEU A 503 -18.60 1.90 -32.75
C LEU A 503 -18.00 0.94 -31.71
N ALA A 504 -18.46 -0.32 -31.70
CA ALA A 504 -17.93 -1.36 -30.82
C ALA A 504 -16.43 -1.64 -31.05
N SER A 505 -15.95 -1.62 -32.30
CA SER A 505 -14.51 -1.80 -32.61
C SER A 505 -13.60 -0.72 -32.04
N GLN A 506 -14.16 0.40 -31.57
CA GLN A 506 -13.44 1.48 -30.91
C GLN A 506 -13.47 1.33 -29.38
N GLY A 507 -13.84 0.14 -28.87
CA GLY A 507 -13.92 -0.15 -27.45
C GLY A 507 -15.18 0.37 -26.77
N GLN A 508 -16.17 0.85 -27.53
CA GLN A 508 -17.40 1.43 -26.97
C GLN A 508 -18.46 0.34 -26.72
N ARG A 509 -19.05 0.35 -25.54
CA ARG A 509 -20.26 -0.41 -25.23
C ARG A 509 -21.47 0.29 -25.84
N ILE A 510 -22.21 -0.41 -26.69
CA ILE A 510 -23.35 0.17 -27.40
C ILE A 510 -24.66 -0.24 -26.73
N LEU A 511 -25.52 0.74 -26.47
CA LEU A 511 -26.88 0.53 -25.97
C LEU A 511 -27.88 1.08 -26.99
N ALA A 512 -28.86 0.27 -27.36
CA ALA A 512 -29.90 0.66 -28.28
C ALA A 512 -31.13 1.14 -27.51
N LEU A 513 -31.83 2.14 -28.06
CA LEU A 513 -33.13 2.59 -27.59
C LEU A 513 -34.17 2.44 -28.70
N ALA A 514 -35.33 1.90 -28.35
CA ALA A 514 -36.52 1.91 -29.17
C ALA A 514 -37.72 2.47 -28.40
N THR A 515 -38.75 2.87 -29.15
CA THR A 515 -40.01 3.37 -28.59
C THR A 515 -41.21 2.71 -29.27
N ARG A 516 -42.34 2.70 -28.58
CA ARG A 516 -43.64 2.31 -29.14
C ARG A 516 -44.74 3.20 -28.56
N PHE A 517 -45.72 3.54 -29.39
CA PHE A 517 -46.89 4.31 -28.98
C PHE A 517 -48.09 3.38 -28.77
N TRP A 518 -48.84 3.65 -27.72
CA TRP A 518 -49.99 2.87 -27.28
C TRP A 518 -51.18 3.83 -27.08
N PRO A 519 -52.36 3.57 -27.67
CA PRO A 519 -53.54 4.40 -27.44
C PRO A 519 -54.01 4.41 -25.97
N ALA A 520 -53.82 3.30 -25.27
CA ALA A 520 -54.14 3.12 -23.85
C ALA A 520 -53.17 2.13 -23.20
N MET A 521 -53.20 2.03 -21.87
CA MET A 521 -52.31 1.13 -21.12
C MET A 521 -52.63 -0.33 -21.44
N PRO A 522 -51.64 -1.16 -21.82
CA PRO A 522 -51.87 -2.58 -22.02
C PRO A 522 -52.34 -3.25 -20.73
N ALA A 523 -53.36 -4.11 -20.82
CA ALA A 523 -53.90 -4.83 -19.66
C ALA A 523 -52.93 -5.89 -19.11
N ASN A 524 -52.05 -6.44 -19.97
CA ASN A 524 -51.00 -7.38 -19.58
C ASN A 524 -49.63 -6.81 -19.99
N LEU A 525 -48.73 -6.70 -19.02
CA LEU A 525 -47.37 -6.17 -19.20
C LEU A 525 -46.32 -7.28 -19.34
N SER A 526 -46.68 -8.38 -19.99
CA SER A 526 -45.76 -9.48 -20.29
C SER A 526 -44.69 -9.04 -21.31
N PRO A 527 -43.39 -9.26 -21.05
CA PRO A 527 -42.32 -8.87 -21.98
C PRO A 527 -42.50 -9.41 -23.41
N GLU A 528 -43.06 -10.62 -23.53
CA GLU A 528 -43.25 -11.33 -24.81
C GLU A 528 -44.16 -10.56 -25.78
N THR A 529 -45.12 -9.79 -25.25
CA THR A 529 -46.11 -9.05 -26.04
C THR A 529 -45.77 -7.56 -26.16
N ILE A 530 -45.19 -6.97 -25.11
CA ILE A 530 -44.87 -5.55 -25.04
C ILE A 530 -43.63 -5.21 -25.86
N GLU A 531 -42.61 -6.06 -25.82
CA GLU A 531 -41.30 -5.77 -26.42
C GLU A 531 -41.22 -6.25 -27.86
N GLN A 532 -42.31 -6.14 -28.63
CA GLN A 532 -42.40 -6.47 -30.06
C GLN A 532 -42.84 -5.24 -30.86
N ASP A 533 -42.67 -5.28 -32.17
CA ASP A 533 -43.07 -4.22 -33.11
C ASP A 533 -42.60 -2.82 -32.68
N LEU A 534 -41.36 -2.75 -32.21
CA LEU A 534 -40.77 -1.52 -31.70
C LEU A 534 -40.26 -0.63 -32.85
N VAL A 535 -40.15 0.68 -32.59
CA VAL A 535 -39.50 1.63 -33.49
C VAL A 535 -38.11 1.95 -32.96
N PHE A 536 -37.07 1.56 -33.68
CA PHE A 536 -35.69 1.89 -33.33
C PHE A 536 -35.47 3.41 -33.40
N VAL A 537 -34.90 3.99 -32.34
CA VAL A 537 -34.62 5.43 -32.25
C VAL A 537 -33.13 5.68 -32.52
N GLY A 538 -32.24 4.98 -31.81
CA GLY A 538 -30.80 5.24 -31.94
C GLY A 538 -29.93 4.44 -30.98
N PHE A 539 -28.63 4.74 -31.02
CA PHE A 539 -27.61 4.15 -30.15
C PHE A 539 -26.95 5.18 -29.24
N PHE A 540 -26.62 4.75 -28.02
CA PHE A 540 -25.64 5.38 -27.16
C PHE A 540 -24.36 4.55 -27.19
N ALA A 541 -23.24 5.17 -27.54
CA ALA A 541 -21.92 4.58 -27.42
C ALA A 541 -21.27 5.07 -26.13
N ILE A 542 -21.06 4.15 -25.21
CA ILE A 542 -20.61 4.37 -23.85
C ILE A 542 -19.19 3.82 -23.74
N THR A 543 -18.26 4.58 -23.18
CA THR A 543 -16.93 4.08 -22.86
C THR A 543 -16.63 4.26 -21.38
N ASP A 544 -15.74 3.45 -20.85
CA ASP A 544 -15.09 3.67 -19.57
C ASP A 544 -13.74 4.36 -19.86
N PRO A 545 -13.65 5.69 -19.72
CA PRO A 545 -12.49 6.44 -20.19
C PRO A 545 -11.24 6.12 -19.36
N PRO A 546 -10.06 6.00 -19.99
CA PRO A 546 -8.81 5.88 -19.27
C PRO A 546 -8.54 7.14 -18.43
N ARG A 547 -7.81 6.97 -17.33
CA ARG A 547 -7.31 8.09 -16.54
C ARG A 547 -6.21 8.81 -17.34
N PRO A 548 -6.29 10.13 -17.57
CA PRO A 548 -5.26 10.88 -18.31
C PRO A 548 -3.86 10.66 -17.75
N GLU A 549 -3.74 10.61 -16.42
CA GLU A 549 -2.49 10.40 -15.70
C GLU A 549 -1.93 8.97 -15.80
N ALA A 550 -2.76 7.97 -16.17
CA ALA A 550 -2.31 6.58 -16.28
C ALA A 550 -1.30 6.39 -17.41
N ARG A 551 -1.45 7.09 -18.54
CA ARG A 551 -0.51 7.00 -19.67
C ARG A 551 0.90 7.44 -19.27
N GLU A 552 1.01 8.58 -18.59
CA GLU A 552 2.30 9.10 -18.11
C GLU A 552 2.96 8.13 -17.11
N ALA A 553 2.15 7.49 -16.26
CA ALA A 553 2.62 6.51 -15.29
C ALA A 553 3.10 5.21 -15.96
N VAL A 554 2.41 4.71 -16.99
CA VAL A 554 2.88 3.57 -17.81
C VAL A 554 4.22 3.88 -18.48
N GLU A 555 4.36 5.08 -19.06
CA GLU A 555 5.62 5.50 -19.68
C GLU A 555 6.75 5.67 -18.66
N LEU A 556 6.44 6.13 -17.44
CA LEU A 556 7.39 6.19 -16.33
C LEU A 556 7.83 4.79 -15.89
N CYS A 557 6.90 3.84 -15.73
CA CYS A 557 7.22 2.44 -15.44
C CYS A 557 8.18 1.87 -16.49
N ARG A 558 7.88 2.08 -17.77
CA ARG A 558 8.73 1.61 -18.88
C ARG A 558 10.14 2.19 -18.81
N ARG A 559 10.29 3.52 -18.58
CA ARG A 559 11.61 4.16 -18.37
C ARG A 559 12.35 3.61 -17.15
N ALA A 560 11.60 3.21 -16.12
CA ALA A 560 12.12 2.60 -14.90
C ALA A 560 12.44 1.10 -15.03
N GLY A 561 12.31 0.53 -16.24
CA GLY A 561 12.52 -0.90 -16.50
C GLY A 561 11.45 -1.81 -15.91
N ILE A 562 10.25 -1.27 -15.68
CA ILE A 562 9.09 -1.99 -15.14
C ILE A 562 8.10 -2.21 -16.29
N ARG A 563 7.73 -3.47 -16.52
CA ARG A 563 6.75 -3.83 -17.54
C ARG A 563 5.33 -3.69 -16.99
N THR A 564 4.46 -2.99 -17.69
CA THR A 564 3.03 -2.96 -17.37
C THR A 564 2.30 -4.01 -18.18
N VAL A 565 1.47 -4.81 -17.54
CA VAL A 565 0.62 -5.84 -18.16
C VAL A 565 -0.83 -5.53 -17.81
N MET A 566 -1.68 -5.40 -18.82
CA MET A 566 -3.13 -5.23 -18.62
C MET A 566 -3.80 -6.60 -18.56
N ILE A 567 -4.61 -6.83 -17.54
CA ILE A 567 -5.40 -8.03 -17.36
C ILE A 567 -6.87 -7.61 -17.24
N THR A 568 -7.76 -8.10 -18.09
CA THR A 568 -9.15 -7.64 -18.11
C THR A 568 -10.15 -8.70 -18.56
N GLY A 569 -11.38 -8.62 -18.02
CA GLY A 569 -12.52 -9.39 -18.50
C GLY A 569 -13.11 -8.87 -19.83
N ASP A 570 -12.67 -7.70 -20.30
CA ASP A 570 -13.18 -7.09 -21.53
C ASP A 570 -12.84 -7.91 -22.79
N HIS A 571 -13.55 -7.61 -23.87
CA HIS A 571 -13.27 -8.16 -25.19
C HIS A 571 -11.90 -7.69 -25.71
N ARG A 572 -11.32 -8.52 -26.57
CA ARG A 572 -9.95 -8.34 -27.08
C ARG A 572 -9.78 -6.96 -27.74
N GLU A 573 -10.74 -6.55 -28.56
CA GLU A 573 -10.70 -5.31 -29.32
C GLU A 573 -10.73 -4.08 -28.40
N THR A 574 -11.58 -4.10 -27.37
CA THR A 574 -11.65 -3.03 -26.35
C THR A 574 -10.35 -2.95 -25.55
N ALA A 575 -9.86 -4.10 -25.08
CA ALA A 575 -8.62 -4.17 -24.33
C ALA A 575 -7.42 -3.68 -25.16
N GLU A 576 -7.37 -4.05 -26.45
CA GLU A 576 -6.34 -3.58 -27.37
C GLU A 576 -6.39 -2.06 -27.60
N ALA A 577 -7.58 -1.49 -27.82
CA ALA A 577 -7.75 -0.07 -28.02
C ALA A 577 -7.23 0.74 -26.81
N ILE A 578 -7.65 0.36 -25.59
CA ILE A 578 -7.24 1.03 -24.35
C ILE A 578 -5.74 0.82 -24.09
N ALA A 579 -5.22 -0.38 -24.33
CA ALA A 579 -3.80 -0.67 -24.14
C ALA A 579 -2.90 0.13 -25.11
N ARG A 580 -3.35 0.38 -26.34
CA ARG A 580 -2.65 1.26 -27.29
C ARG A 580 -2.72 2.72 -26.85
N GLU A 581 -3.89 3.19 -26.40
CA GLU A 581 -4.08 4.57 -25.92
C GLU A 581 -3.19 4.89 -24.71
N LEU A 582 -3.04 3.93 -23.79
CA LEU A 582 -2.20 4.04 -22.60
C LEU A 582 -0.72 3.72 -22.82
N SER A 583 -0.30 3.44 -24.07
CA SER A 583 1.07 3.01 -24.40
C SER A 583 1.51 1.69 -23.72
N ILE A 584 0.57 0.84 -23.27
CA ILE A 584 0.86 -0.48 -22.68
C ILE A 584 1.27 -1.48 -23.77
N LEU A 585 0.55 -1.50 -24.89
CA LEU A 585 0.84 -2.39 -26.01
C LEU A 585 1.88 -1.76 -26.95
N GLN A 586 3.04 -2.38 -27.09
CA GLN A 586 4.11 -1.93 -27.99
C GLN A 586 4.23 -2.84 -29.24
N PRO A 587 4.88 -2.37 -30.33
CA PRO A 587 5.16 -3.22 -31.48
C PRO A 587 5.95 -4.47 -31.07
N GLY A 588 5.41 -5.65 -31.39
CA GLY A 588 6.01 -6.94 -31.03
C GLY A 588 5.46 -7.58 -29.75
N ASP A 589 4.64 -6.86 -28.98
CA ASP A 589 3.88 -7.45 -27.87
C ASP A 589 2.69 -8.27 -28.39
N HIS A 590 2.32 -9.28 -27.61
CA HIS A 590 1.20 -10.17 -27.91
C HIS A 590 -0.01 -9.86 -27.03
N ILE A 591 -1.19 -10.23 -27.53
CA ILE A 591 -2.46 -10.22 -26.80
C ILE A 591 -2.99 -11.65 -26.76
N LEU A 592 -3.34 -12.14 -25.57
CA LEU A 592 -3.98 -13.44 -25.39
C LEU A 592 -5.39 -13.29 -24.84
N THR A 593 -6.30 -14.15 -25.28
CA THR A 593 -7.64 -14.27 -24.69
C THR A 593 -7.70 -15.43 -23.70
N GLY A 594 -8.67 -15.40 -22.77
CA GLY A 594 -8.91 -16.52 -21.84
C GLY A 594 -9.05 -17.88 -22.54
N GLU A 595 -9.77 -17.93 -23.66
CA GLU A 595 -9.92 -19.15 -24.47
C GLU A 595 -8.57 -19.68 -25.00
N GLN A 596 -7.65 -18.78 -25.36
CA GLN A 596 -6.30 -19.17 -25.78
C GLN A 596 -5.48 -19.67 -24.60
N LEU A 597 -5.63 -19.07 -23.41
CA LEU A 597 -4.97 -19.52 -22.18
C LEU A 597 -5.44 -20.91 -21.73
N ASP A 598 -6.72 -21.24 -21.92
CA ASP A 598 -7.27 -22.55 -21.59
C ASP A 598 -6.68 -23.67 -22.46
N ARG A 599 -6.32 -23.35 -23.71
CA ARG A 599 -5.68 -24.29 -24.63
C ARG A 599 -4.17 -24.43 -24.42
N MET A 600 -3.56 -23.47 -23.74
CA MET A 600 -2.12 -23.49 -23.44
C MET A 600 -1.83 -24.33 -22.21
N SER A 601 -0.83 -25.19 -22.32
CA SER A 601 -0.18 -25.84 -21.18
C SER A 601 0.53 -24.80 -20.30
N GLU A 602 0.86 -25.17 -19.05
CA GLU A 602 1.61 -24.28 -18.16
C GLU A 602 2.99 -23.88 -18.73
N GLU A 603 3.68 -24.79 -19.41
CA GLU A 603 5.00 -24.50 -20.01
C GLU A 603 4.89 -23.54 -21.20
N GLU A 604 3.87 -23.68 -22.04
CA GLU A 604 3.60 -22.74 -23.14
C GLU A 604 3.28 -21.35 -22.59
N LEU A 605 2.45 -21.27 -21.54
CA LEU A 605 2.12 -20.00 -20.89
C LEU A 605 3.35 -19.34 -20.27
N LYS A 606 4.20 -20.12 -19.58
CA LYS A 606 5.49 -19.64 -19.06
C LYS A 606 6.31 -18.99 -20.18
N HIS A 607 6.51 -19.67 -21.31
CA HIS A 607 7.26 -19.11 -22.43
C HIS A 607 6.62 -17.86 -23.06
N ALA A 608 5.30 -17.82 -23.15
CA ALA A 608 4.57 -16.70 -23.75
C ALA A 608 4.53 -15.46 -22.83
N ALA A 609 4.49 -15.64 -21.51
CA ALA A 609 4.17 -14.57 -20.55
C ALA A 609 5.06 -13.32 -20.67
N ASN A 610 6.34 -13.49 -21.02
CA ASN A 610 7.29 -12.38 -21.19
C ASN A 610 7.05 -11.51 -22.43
N ARG A 611 6.19 -11.95 -23.37
CA ARG A 611 5.85 -11.20 -24.60
C ARG A 611 4.41 -10.71 -24.63
N VAL A 612 3.56 -11.15 -23.70
CA VAL A 612 2.14 -10.76 -23.67
C VAL A 612 1.95 -9.50 -22.82
N ALA A 613 1.42 -8.44 -23.41
CA ALA A 613 1.16 -7.16 -22.71
C ALA A 613 -0.31 -7.03 -22.27
N VAL A 614 -1.22 -7.76 -22.93
CA VAL A 614 -2.66 -7.70 -22.66
C VAL A 614 -3.24 -9.11 -22.60
N TYR A 615 -3.96 -9.39 -21.52
CA TYR A 615 -4.79 -10.58 -21.38
C TYR A 615 -6.26 -10.16 -21.31
N ALA A 616 -7.07 -10.61 -22.27
CA ALA A 616 -8.47 -10.22 -22.42
C ALA A 616 -9.42 -11.40 -22.17
N ARG A 617 -10.67 -11.13 -21.76
CA ARG A 617 -11.65 -12.14 -21.33
C ARG A 617 -11.06 -13.18 -20.36
N VAL A 618 -10.28 -12.74 -19.39
CA VAL A 618 -9.65 -13.65 -18.43
C VAL A 618 -10.59 -14.05 -17.30
N SER A 619 -10.48 -15.30 -16.84
CA SER A 619 -11.13 -15.77 -15.63
C SER A 619 -10.26 -15.50 -14.39
N PRO A 620 -10.80 -15.63 -13.17
CA PRO A 620 -10.03 -15.53 -11.92
C PRO A 620 -8.83 -16.51 -11.88
N GLU A 621 -9.04 -17.74 -12.34
CA GLU A 621 -8.00 -18.78 -12.42
C GLU A 621 -6.90 -18.41 -13.40
N HIS A 622 -7.25 -17.75 -14.52
CA HIS A 622 -6.26 -17.24 -15.46
C HIS A 622 -5.36 -16.18 -14.82
N LYS A 623 -5.91 -15.28 -14.01
CA LYS A 623 -5.12 -14.25 -13.30
C LYS A 623 -4.03 -14.90 -12.45
N LEU A 624 -4.39 -15.94 -11.69
CA LEU A 624 -3.43 -16.71 -10.89
C LEU A 624 -2.33 -17.35 -11.76
N ARG A 625 -2.73 -18.07 -12.83
CA ARG A 625 -1.78 -18.71 -13.77
C ARG A 625 -0.80 -17.72 -14.39
N ILE A 626 -1.27 -16.52 -14.76
CA ILE A 626 -0.44 -15.44 -15.33
C ILE A 626 0.61 -14.98 -14.31
N VAL A 627 0.19 -14.72 -13.06
CA VAL A 627 1.10 -14.30 -11.98
C VAL A 627 2.18 -15.36 -11.75
N GLU A 628 1.81 -16.64 -11.72
CA GLU A 628 2.77 -17.74 -11.53
C GLU A 628 3.75 -17.89 -12.69
N ALA A 629 3.28 -17.76 -13.93
CA ALA A 629 4.13 -17.82 -15.12
C ALA A 629 5.18 -16.69 -15.15
N LEU A 630 4.81 -15.48 -14.74
CA LEU A 630 5.74 -14.35 -14.60
C LEU A 630 6.73 -14.57 -13.46
N LYS A 631 6.27 -15.01 -12.29
CA LYS A 631 7.14 -15.32 -11.14
C LYS A 631 8.14 -16.42 -11.45
N HIS A 632 7.76 -17.42 -12.24
CA HIS A 632 8.67 -18.48 -12.69
C HIS A 632 9.87 -17.93 -13.47
N HIS A 633 9.70 -16.82 -14.21
CA HIS A 633 10.78 -16.13 -14.91
C HIS A 633 11.63 -15.22 -14.01
N GLY A 634 11.41 -15.25 -12.69
CA GLY A 634 12.11 -14.42 -11.71
C GLY A 634 11.63 -12.97 -11.69
N HIS A 635 10.48 -12.67 -12.31
CA HIS A 635 9.86 -11.37 -12.16
C HIS A 635 9.32 -11.18 -10.75
N ILE A 636 9.54 -9.99 -10.19
CA ILE A 636 8.80 -9.51 -9.04
C ILE A 636 7.51 -8.88 -9.55
N VAL A 637 6.39 -9.50 -9.22
CA VAL A 637 5.06 -9.17 -9.76
C VAL A 637 4.25 -8.41 -8.72
N ALA A 638 3.88 -7.17 -9.06
CA ALA A 638 2.81 -6.46 -8.39
C ALA A 638 1.50 -6.72 -9.16
N MET A 639 0.44 -7.14 -8.47
CA MET A 639 -0.89 -7.40 -9.08
C MET A 639 -1.92 -6.46 -8.47
N THR A 640 -2.80 -5.88 -9.29
CA THR A 640 -3.96 -5.14 -8.80
C THR A 640 -5.25 -5.92 -8.97
N GLY A 641 -6.22 -5.67 -8.09
CA GLY A 641 -7.55 -6.28 -8.16
C GLY A 641 -8.53 -5.61 -7.20
N ASP A 642 -9.82 -5.81 -7.43
CA ASP A 642 -10.90 -5.20 -6.66
C ASP A 642 -11.91 -6.25 -6.16
N GLY A 643 -12.08 -7.35 -6.90
CA GLY A 643 -13.06 -8.38 -6.59
C GLY A 643 -12.53 -9.52 -5.70
N VAL A 644 -13.47 -10.26 -5.10
CA VAL A 644 -13.23 -11.55 -4.41
C VAL A 644 -12.45 -12.52 -5.30
N ASN A 645 -12.76 -12.49 -6.59
CA ASN A 645 -12.14 -13.28 -7.64
C ASN A 645 -10.63 -13.01 -7.79
N ASP A 646 -10.16 -11.83 -7.41
CA ASP A 646 -8.75 -11.46 -7.55
C ASP A 646 -7.92 -11.86 -6.34
N ALA A 647 -8.56 -12.20 -5.22
CA ALA A 647 -7.90 -12.53 -3.97
C ALA A 647 -6.82 -13.62 -4.11
N PRO A 648 -7.01 -14.73 -4.86
CA PRO A 648 -5.96 -15.73 -5.05
C PRO A 648 -4.73 -15.15 -5.78
N ALA A 649 -4.95 -14.38 -6.84
CA ALA A 649 -3.87 -13.76 -7.62
C ALA A 649 -3.14 -12.67 -6.83
N LEU A 650 -3.88 -11.86 -6.07
CA LEU A 650 -3.34 -10.85 -5.16
C LEU A 650 -2.45 -11.48 -4.08
N LYS A 651 -2.91 -12.55 -3.45
CA LYS A 651 -2.15 -13.27 -2.41
C LYS A 651 -0.93 -14.00 -2.97
N ARG A 652 -0.98 -14.43 -4.23
CA ARG A 652 0.12 -15.14 -4.89
C ARG A 652 1.21 -14.20 -5.42
N ALA A 653 0.84 -12.98 -5.78
CA ALA A 653 1.76 -11.94 -6.23
C ALA A 653 2.84 -11.65 -5.18
N ASP A 654 3.94 -11.02 -5.59
CA ASP A 654 4.96 -10.55 -4.63
C ASP A 654 4.49 -9.28 -3.91
N ILE A 655 3.63 -8.50 -4.57
CA ILE A 655 2.84 -7.43 -3.96
C ILE A 655 1.40 -7.53 -4.49
N GLY A 656 0.44 -7.86 -3.64
CA GLY A 656 -0.98 -7.66 -3.94
C GLY A 656 -1.41 -6.24 -3.63
N ALA A 657 -2.08 -5.55 -4.57
CA ALA A 657 -2.61 -4.20 -4.40
C ALA A 657 -4.13 -4.17 -4.64
N SER A 658 -4.92 -3.87 -3.62
CA SER A 658 -6.37 -3.78 -3.76
C SER A 658 -6.86 -2.35 -3.95
N MET A 659 -7.99 -2.18 -4.62
CA MET A 659 -8.72 -0.91 -4.64
C MET A 659 -9.29 -0.60 -3.25
N GLY A 660 -9.28 0.68 -2.86
CA GLY A 660 -9.75 1.16 -1.56
C GLY A 660 -11.24 1.51 -1.57
N ILE A 661 -11.72 2.09 -2.67
CA ILE A 661 -13.11 2.54 -2.83
C ILE A 661 -13.95 1.41 -3.44
N SER A 662 -13.55 0.92 -4.61
CA SER A 662 -14.26 -0.16 -5.34
C SER A 662 -13.93 -1.56 -4.86
N GLY A 663 -12.81 -1.73 -4.14
CA GLY A 663 -12.35 -3.03 -3.70
C GLY A 663 -13.22 -3.63 -2.60
N THR A 664 -13.52 -4.91 -2.78
CA THR A 664 -14.13 -5.79 -1.76
C THR A 664 -13.21 -5.93 -0.54
N GLU A 665 -13.77 -6.16 0.64
CA GLU A 665 -12.96 -6.35 1.86
C GLU A 665 -12.09 -7.61 1.75
N VAL A 666 -12.53 -8.62 0.99
CA VAL A 666 -11.74 -9.82 0.67
C VAL A 666 -10.50 -9.49 -0.15
N ALA A 667 -10.64 -8.67 -1.20
CA ALA A 667 -9.51 -8.22 -2.00
C ALA A 667 -8.54 -7.39 -1.14
N LYS A 668 -9.06 -6.52 -0.28
CA LYS A 668 -8.26 -5.75 0.69
C LYS A 668 -7.55 -6.65 1.69
N GLU A 669 -8.17 -7.74 2.13
CA GLU A 669 -7.54 -8.68 3.06
C GLU A 669 -6.44 -9.51 2.40
N ALA A 670 -6.65 -9.93 1.15
CA ALA A 670 -5.67 -10.68 0.38
C ALA A 670 -4.47 -9.83 -0.07
N SER A 671 -4.61 -8.50 -0.11
CA SER A 671 -3.58 -7.57 -0.58
C SER A 671 -2.58 -7.16 0.50
N ASP A 672 -1.35 -6.85 0.06
CA ASP A 672 -0.30 -6.29 0.89
C ASP A 672 -0.36 -4.76 0.95
N MET A 673 -1.04 -4.13 -0.01
CA MET A 673 -1.32 -2.69 -0.04
C MET A 673 -2.73 -2.38 -0.54
N VAL A 674 -3.28 -1.24 -0.10
CA VAL A 674 -4.58 -0.71 -0.51
C VAL A 674 -4.42 0.69 -1.12
N LEU A 675 -5.01 0.92 -2.28
CA LEU A 675 -5.01 2.21 -2.98
C LEU A 675 -6.28 2.97 -2.62
N LEU A 676 -6.18 3.99 -1.76
CA LEU A 676 -7.34 4.75 -1.28
C LEU A 676 -8.07 5.54 -2.37
N ASP A 677 -7.43 5.77 -3.51
CA ASP A 677 -7.96 6.53 -4.65
C ASP A 677 -8.22 5.67 -5.89
N ASP A 678 -8.08 4.34 -5.77
CA ASP A 678 -8.22 3.36 -6.85
C ASP A 678 -7.35 3.68 -8.08
N ASN A 679 -6.22 4.36 -7.90
CA ASN A 679 -5.46 4.89 -9.03
C ASN A 679 -4.17 4.12 -9.29
N PHE A 680 -3.95 3.66 -10.53
CA PHE A 680 -2.70 3.04 -10.97
C PHE A 680 -1.46 3.89 -10.64
N VAL A 681 -1.56 5.23 -10.76
CA VAL A 681 -0.46 6.16 -10.49
C VAL A 681 0.06 6.03 -9.06
N THR A 682 -0.81 5.70 -8.11
CA THR A 682 -0.47 5.52 -6.70
C THR A 682 0.50 4.35 -6.50
N ILE A 683 0.37 3.28 -7.30
CA ILE A 683 1.31 2.15 -7.30
C ILE A 683 2.69 2.62 -7.78
N VAL A 684 2.75 3.40 -8.86
CA VAL A 684 4.01 3.90 -9.42
C VAL A 684 4.73 4.83 -8.43
N LYS A 685 3.99 5.70 -7.73
CA LYS A 685 4.51 6.53 -6.64
C LYS A 685 5.01 5.69 -5.47
N ALA A 686 4.33 4.60 -5.14
CA ALA A 686 4.75 3.69 -4.08
C ALA A 686 6.00 2.88 -4.48
N VAL A 687 6.18 2.53 -5.76
CA VAL A 687 7.44 1.96 -6.27
C VAL A 687 8.60 2.95 -6.14
N GLU A 688 8.40 4.23 -6.52
CA GLU A 688 9.40 5.29 -6.34
C GLU A 688 9.82 5.44 -4.88
N GLU A 689 8.84 5.44 -3.97
CA GLU A 689 9.07 5.57 -2.53
C GLU A 689 9.77 4.33 -1.97
N GLY A 690 9.39 3.11 -2.39
CA GLY A 690 10.08 1.87 -2.02
C GLY A 690 11.55 1.86 -2.45
N ARG A 691 11.84 2.31 -3.68
CA ARG A 691 13.22 2.51 -4.18
C ARG A 691 13.98 3.55 -3.34
N THR A 692 13.30 4.62 -2.92
CA THR A 692 13.88 5.68 -2.10
C THR A 692 14.25 5.16 -0.71
N ILE A 693 13.32 4.50 -0.04
CA ILE A 693 13.52 3.91 1.29
C ILE A 693 14.71 2.95 1.29
N TYR A 694 14.81 2.04 0.31
CA TYR A 694 15.94 1.13 0.21
C TYR A 694 17.28 1.87 0.05
N ASN A 695 17.33 2.90 -0.81
CA ASN A 695 18.54 3.70 -1.01
C ASN A 695 18.94 4.49 0.24
N ASN A 696 17.97 5.02 0.98
CA ASN A 696 18.20 5.76 2.21
C ASN A 696 18.74 4.84 3.31
N ILE A 697 18.12 3.67 3.49
CA ILE A 697 18.60 2.63 4.41
C ILE A 697 20.03 2.26 4.07
N ARG A 698 20.32 2.00 2.78
CA ARG A 698 21.68 1.67 2.33
C ARG A 698 22.68 2.79 2.60
N SER A 699 22.27 4.06 2.47
CA SER A 699 23.08 5.23 2.83
C SER A 699 23.33 5.32 4.34
N SER A 700 22.34 5.04 5.20
CA SER A 700 22.51 4.97 6.65
C SER A 700 23.43 3.84 7.09
N ILE A 701 23.29 2.64 6.49
CA ILE A 701 24.17 1.49 6.75
C ILE A 701 25.60 1.82 6.31
N HIS A 702 25.77 2.39 5.12
CA HIS A 702 27.07 2.81 4.62
C HIS A 702 27.74 3.82 5.55
N TYR A 703 26.99 4.80 6.06
CA TYR A 703 27.50 5.77 7.03
C TYR A 703 27.97 5.10 8.32
N LEU A 704 27.07 4.38 9.00
CA LEU A 704 27.36 3.75 10.29
C LEU A 704 28.56 2.80 10.17
N LEU A 705 28.56 1.90 9.19
CA LEU A 705 29.65 0.95 9.04
C LEU A 705 30.99 1.62 8.65
N SER A 706 30.98 2.72 7.91
CA SER A 706 32.21 3.51 7.66
C SER A 706 32.76 4.12 8.94
N CYS A 707 31.90 4.62 9.82
CA CYS A 707 32.30 5.16 11.12
C CYS A 707 32.90 4.06 12.02
N ASN A 708 32.20 2.95 12.21
CA ASN A 708 32.70 1.80 13.00
C ASN A 708 34.00 1.24 12.41
N ALA A 709 34.13 1.16 11.08
CA ALA A 709 35.40 0.76 10.45
C ALA A 709 36.53 1.76 10.77
N GLY A 710 36.25 3.06 10.83
CA GLY A 710 37.21 4.07 11.27
C GLY A 710 37.65 3.92 12.72
N GLU A 711 36.72 3.59 13.63
CA GLU A 711 37.00 3.25 15.02
C GLU A 711 37.94 2.06 15.15
N ILE A 712 37.60 0.97 14.48
CA ILE A 712 38.43 -0.24 14.45
C ILE A 712 39.82 0.09 13.89
N VAL A 713 39.92 0.82 12.77
CA VAL A 713 41.21 1.15 12.17
C VAL A 713 42.06 2.02 13.11
N ALA A 714 41.49 3.04 13.75
CA ALA A 714 42.22 3.91 14.67
C ALA A 714 42.75 3.12 15.88
N ILE A 715 41.87 2.36 16.55
CA ILE A 715 42.19 1.59 17.75
C ILE A 715 43.20 0.49 17.41
N PHE A 716 42.91 -0.34 16.42
CA PHE A 716 43.76 -1.44 16.01
C PHE A 716 45.16 -0.95 15.61
N SER A 717 45.25 0.10 14.78
CA SER A 717 46.54 0.63 14.31
C SER A 717 47.34 1.26 15.45
N SER A 718 46.70 2.00 16.36
CA SER A 718 47.36 2.59 17.53
C SER A 718 47.98 1.51 18.43
N LEU A 719 47.22 0.43 18.66
CA LEU A 719 47.68 -0.71 19.46
C LEU A 719 48.80 -1.47 18.76
N LEU A 720 48.69 -1.72 17.45
CA LEU A 720 49.78 -2.31 16.67
C LEU A 720 51.07 -1.49 16.76
N LEU A 721 50.98 -0.16 16.80
CA LEU A 721 52.14 0.73 16.93
C LEU A 721 52.64 0.88 18.37
N GLY A 722 51.93 0.33 19.37
CA GLY A 722 52.31 0.43 20.79
C GLY A 722 52.07 1.82 21.37
N LEU A 723 51.14 2.59 20.81
CA LEU A 723 50.81 3.95 21.25
C LEU A 723 49.71 3.97 22.34
N GLY A 724 49.20 2.81 22.75
CA GLY A 724 48.05 2.68 23.64
C GLY A 724 46.71 2.92 22.94
N SER A 725 45.62 2.89 23.70
CA SER A 725 44.28 3.13 23.15
C SER A 725 44.04 4.63 22.88
N PRO A 726 43.70 5.02 21.64
CA PRO A 726 43.53 6.42 21.28
C PRO A 726 42.18 7.00 21.71
N LEU A 727 41.25 6.15 22.14
CA LEU A 727 39.92 6.49 22.64
C LEU A 727 39.61 5.65 23.89
N SER A 728 38.83 6.22 24.82
CA SER A 728 38.28 5.47 25.96
C SER A 728 36.97 4.76 25.57
N PRO A 729 36.55 3.70 26.31
CA PRO A 729 35.29 3.00 26.05
C PRO A 729 34.06 3.94 26.02
N ILE A 730 34.04 4.95 26.90
CA ILE A 730 32.93 5.91 26.97
C ILE A 730 32.89 6.82 25.73
N GLN A 731 34.04 7.21 25.21
CA GLN A 731 34.14 8.01 23.98
C GLN A 731 33.64 7.22 22.77
N ILE A 732 33.99 5.94 22.67
CA ILE A 732 33.50 5.03 21.61
C ILE A 732 31.98 4.92 21.64
N LEU A 733 31.40 4.76 22.84
CA LEU A 733 29.95 4.68 22.96
C LEU A 733 29.28 6.00 22.56
N TRP A 734 29.86 7.13 22.95
CA TRP A 734 29.36 8.45 22.54
C TRP A 734 29.37 8.64 21.01
N LEU A 735 30.43 8.19 20.34
CA LEU A 735 30.52 8.23 18.88
C LEU A 735 29.35 7.45 18.26
N ASN A 736 29.19 6.18 18.64
CA ASN A 736 28.20 5.27 18.06
C ASN A 736 26.73 5.69 18.33
N LEU A 737 26.41 6.18 19.53
CA LEU A 737 25.02 6.51 19.89
C LEU A 737 24.64 7.97 19.64
N VAL A 738 25.47 8.91 20.09
CA VAL A 738 25.12 10.34 20.13
C VAL A 738 25.61 11.05 18.88
N THR A 739 26.82 10.74 18.42
CA THR A 739 27.41 11.40 17.26
C THR A 739 26.84 10.83 15.95
N ASP A 740 26.77 9.50 15.84
CA ASP A 740 26.39 8.82 14.61
C ASP A 740 24.90 8.50 14.47
N GLY A 741 24.22 8.22 15.59
CA GLY A 741 22.79 7.88 15.60
C GLY A 741 21.90 8.93 14.92
N PRO A 742 21.95 10.23 15.30
CA PRO A 742 21.12 11.25 14.70
C PRO A 742 21.37 11.48 13.18
N PRO A 743 22.63 11.60 12.70
CA PRO A 743 22.90 11.67 11.25
C PRO A 743 22.45 10.42 10.50
N ALA A 744 22.63 9.21 11.05
CA ALA A 744 22.18 7.97 10.42
C ALA A 744 20.66 7.94 10.22
N LEU A 745 19.90 8.39 11.22
CA LEU A 745 18.44 8.54 11.11
C LEU A 745 18.07 9.61 10.08
N ALA A 746 18.78 10.73 10.05
CA ALA A 746 18.53 11.81 9.11
C ALA A 746 18.83 11.43 7.64
N LEU A 747 19.86 10.60 7.40
CA LEU A 747 20.13 9.98 6.09
C LEU A 747 18.99 9.06 5.65
N GLY A 748 18.34 8.42 6.61
CA GLY A 748 17.11 7.66 6.41
C GLY A 748 15.95 8.48 5.82
N LEU A 749 15.97 9.80 6.05
CA LEU A 749 14.94 10.76 5.65
C LEU A 749 15.33 11.60 4.42
N GLU A 750 16.37 11.18 3.70
CA GLU A 750 16.78 11.85 2.47
C GLU A 750 15.63 11.85 1.43
N PRO A 751 15.36 12.98 0.76
CA PRO A 751 14.32 13.04 -0.28
C PRO A 751 14.63 12.13 -1.48
N PRO A 752 13.60 11.74 -2.27
CA PRO A 752 13.79 10.96 -3.49
C PRO A 752 14.82 11.61 -4.43
N ARG A 753 15.83 10.84 -4.84
CA ARG A 753 16.88 11.33 -5.72
C ARG A 753 16.33 11.58 -7.13
N LYS A 754 16.75 12.66 -7.77
CA LYS A 754 16.43 12.92 -9.18
C LYS A 754 16.89 11.74 -10.05
N GLY A 755 15.98 11.16 -10.82
CA GLY A 755 16.25 10.03 -11.70
C GLY A 755 16.22 8.65 -11.06
N ILE A 756 15.63 8.49 -9.86
CA ILE A 756 15.45 7.17 -9.24
C ILE A 756 14.58 6.22 -10.10
N MET A 757 13.64 6.79 -10.85
CA MET A 757 12.80 6.09 -11.84
C MET A 757 13.45 6.00 -13.23
N ASN A 758 14.71 6.40 -13.41
CA ASN A 758 15.47 6.21 -14.65
C ASN A 758 16.42 4.99 -14.59
N LYS A 759 16.43 4.28 -13.46
CA LYS A 759 17.23 3.07 -13.25
C LYS A 759 16.33 1.83 -13.37
N PRO A 760 16.83 0.70 -13.91
CA PRO A 760 16.10 -0.55 -13.88
C PRO A 760 15.88 -1.04 -12.44
N PRO A 761 14.92 -1.96 -12.20
CA PRO A 761 14.72 -2.56 -10.89
C PRO A 761 16.00 -3.30 -10.43
N ARG A 762 16.29 -3.23 -9.12
CA ARG A 762 17.41 -3.98 -8.54
C ARG A 762 17.15 -5.48 -8.62
N LYS A 763 18.22 -6.29 -8.61
CA LYS A 763 18.05 -7.75 -8.54
C LYS A 763 17.57 -8.12 -7.12
N PRO A 764 16.58 -9.01 -6.95
CA PRO A 764 16.04 -9.35 -5.63
C PRO A 764 17.09 -9.92 -4.66
N LYS A 765 18.05 -10.70 -5.18
CA LYS A 765 19.14 -11.33 -4.42
C LYS A 765 20.37 -10.41 -4.24
N GLU A 766 20.29 -9.15 -4.62
CA GLU A 766 21.39 -8.20 -4.47
C GLU A 766 21.63 -7.86 -2.99
N SER A 767 22.87 -8.00 -2.53
CA SER A 767 23.29 -7.64 -1.17
C SER A 767 23.35 -6.12 -0.96
N LEU A 768 23.17 -5.67 0.28
CA LEU A 768 23.37 -4.27 0.70
C LEU A 768 24.76 -3.74 0.32
N PHE A 769 25.77 -4.62 0.27
CA PHE A 769 27.16 -4.30 -0.07
C PHE A 769 27.50 -4.38 -1.55
N SER A 770 26.52 -4.65 -2.43
CA SER A 770 26.73 -4.70 -3.89
C SER A 770 27.32 -3.39 -4.44
N GLY A 771 27.70 -3.36 -5.72
CA GLY A 771 28.11 -2.11 -6.38
C GLY A 771 29.33 -1.42 -5.73
N GLY A 772 30.18 -2.19 -5.06
CA GLY A 772 31.40 -1.71 -4.39
C GLY A 772 31.15 -0.97 -3.07
N VAL A 773 29.96 -1.05 -2.47
CA VAL A 773 29.67 -0.37 -1.20
C VAL A 773 30.54 -0.90 -0.05
N GLY A 774 30.78 -2.21 0.01
CA GLY A 774 31.69 -2.78 1.03
C GLY A 774 33.11 -2.21 0.93
N ILE A 775 33.63 -2.07 -0.29
CA ILE A 775 34.94 -1.44 -0.52
C ILE A 775 34.90 0.04 -0.08
N LYS A 776 33.82 0.75 -0.38
CA LYS A 776 33.61 2.15 0.06
C LYS A 776 33.66 2.30 1.57
N ILE A 777 32.99 1.41 2.29
CA ILE A 777 33.01 1.39 3.75
C ILE A 777 34.45 1.26 4.28
N LEU A 778 35.20 0.28 3.75
CA LEU A 778 36.55 0.01 4.23
C LEU A 778 37.52 1.18 3.98
N TRP A 779 37.55 1.75 2.78
CA TRP A 779 38.50 2.83 2.50
C TRP A 779 38.08 4.16 3.14
N GLN A 780 36.79 4.44 3.27
CA GLN A 780 36.31 5.65 3.95
C GLN A 780 36.55 5.56 5.45
N GLY A 781 36.26 4.40 6.05
CA GLY A 781 36.63 4.11 7.43
C GLY A 781 38.14 4.22 7.64
N ALA A 782 38.95 3.68 6.73
CA ALA A 782 40.41 3.82 6.82
C ALA A 782 40.88 5.28 6.80
N ILE A 783 40.29 6.15 5.98
CA ILE A 783 40.62 7.59 5.99
C ILE A 783 40.26 8.22 7.33
N ILE A 784 39.05 7.97 7.84
CA ILE A 784 38.60 8.52 9.13
C ILE A 784 39.52 8.04 10.26
N GLY A 785 39.77 6.73 10.34
CA GLY A 785 40.60 6.13 11.38
C GLY A 785 42.06 6.57 11.33
N LEU A 786 42.66 6.63 10.13
CA LEU A 786 44.03 7.10 9.97
C LEU A 786 44.17 8.60 10.24
N ALA A 787 43.19 9.43 9.84
CA ALA A 787 43.20 10.86 10.16
C ALA A 787 43.16 11.08 11.68
N SER A 788 42.28 10.36 12.39
CA SER A 788 42.22 10.40 13.86
C SER A 788 43.51 9.89 14.51
N LEU A 789 44.10 8.81 13.98
CA LEU A 789 45.39 8.29 14.46
C LEU A 789 46.54 9.29 14.26
N VAL A 790 46.57 10.00 13.13
CA VAL A 790 47.55 11.07 12.88
C VAL A 790 47.37 12.19 13.90
N ALA A 791 46.13 12.57 14.23
CA ALA A 791 45.85 13.57 15.26
C ALA A 791 46.38 13.12 16.63
N TYR A 792 46.15 11.84 16.99
CA TYR A 792 46.67 11.23 18.21
C TYR A 792 48.20 11.23 18.27
N TRP A 793 48.84 10.82 17.18
CA TRP A 793 50.29 10.77 17.08
C TRP A 793 50.93 12.16 17.15
N LEU A 794 50.33 13.17 16.49
CA LEU A 794 50.78 14.56 16.58
C LEU A 794 50.68 15.11 18.00
N ALA A 795 49.58 14.79 18.71
CA ALA A 795 49.41 15.18 20.09
C ALA A 795 50.54 14.61 20.97
N PHE A 796 50.87 13.32 20.84
CA PHE A 796 52.01 12.75 21.55
C PHE A 796 53.34 13.41 21.16
N ARG A 797 53.53 13.70 19.86
CA ARG A 797 54.76 14.34 19.40
C ARG A 797 54.95 15.75 19.95
N TRP A 798 53.85 16.45 20.23
CA TRP A 798 53.83 17.75 20.92
C TRP A 798 53.93 17.66 22.44
N GLY A 799 54.12 16.46 23.01
CA GLY A 799 54.25 16.26 24.45
C GLY A 799 52.93 16.44 25.21
N ARG A 800 51.79 16.18 24.55
CA ARG A 800 50.47 16.26 25.18
C ARG A 800 50.27 15.13 26.18
N PRO A 801 49.63 15.38 27.34
CA PRO A 801 49.13 14.33 28.21
C PRO A 801 48.16 13.39 27.48
N LEU A 802 48.01 12.16 27.97
CA LEU A 802 47.14 11.14 27.37
C LEU A 802 45.69 11.62 27.22
N GLU A 803 45.14 12.30 28.23
CA GLU A 803 43.78 12.86 28.18
C GLU A 803 43.63 13.94 27.08
N GLU A 804 44.60 14.85 26.94
CA GLU A 804 44.61 15.85 25.85
C GLU A 804 44.69 15.13 24.49
N ALA A 805 45.54 14.11 24.36
CA ALA A 805 45.69 13.35 23.12
C ALA A 805 44.42 12.56 22.75
N ARG A 806 43.77 11.91 23.73
CA ARG A 806 42.47 11.25 23.55
C ARG A 806 41.40 12.26 23.14
N THR A 807 41.37 13.44 23.75
CA THR A 807 40.40 14.48 23.40
C THR A 807 40.57 14.99 21.96
N ILE A 808 41.81 15.23 21.53
CA ILE A 808 42.11 15.66 20.15
C ILE A 808 41.66 14.59 19.15
N THR A 809 41.90 13.32 19.47
CA THR A 809 41.48 12.18 18.65
C THR A 809 39.97 12.07 18.60
N PHE A 810 39.30 12.09 19.76
CA PHE A 810 37.85 12.04 19.90
C PHE A 810 37.16 13.17 19.11
N LEU A 811 37.68 14.40 19.22
CA LEU A 811 37.21 15.55 18.44
C LEU A 811 37.39 15.35 16.94
N THR A 812 38.59 14.92 16.52
CA THR A 812 38.90 14.69 15.10
C THR A 812 37.99 13.60 14.53
N MET A 813 37.76 12.52 15.28
CA MET A 813 36.90 11.43 14.88
C MET A 813 35.44 11.89 14.77
N SER A 814 34.91 12.50 15.82
CA SER A 814 33.52 12.97 15.87
C SER A 814 33.23 13.93 14.73
N MET A 815 34.10 14.92 14.52
CA MET A 815 33.95 15.91 13.45
C MET A 815 34.11 15.27 12.06
N SER A 816 35.05 14.33 11.90
CA SER A 816 35.22 13.56 10.66
C SER A 816 33.96 12.78 10.30
N GLN A 817 33.37 12.07 11.27
CA GLN A 817 32.13 11.29 11.09
C GLN A 817 30.95 12.22 10.76
N LEU A 818 30.76 13.29 11.53
CA LEU A 818 29.73 14.30 11.28
C LEU A 818 29.83 14.90 9.86
N ILE A 819 31.04 15.24 9.40
CA ILE A 819 31.27 15.73 8.04
C ILE A 819 31.05 14.61 7.01
N HIS A 820 31.47 13.38 7.33
CA HIS A 820 31.30 12.21 6.49
C HIS A 820 29.82 11.87 6.23
N SER A 821 28.92 12.21 7.15
CA SER A 821 27.48 12.05 6.94
C SER A 821 27.00 12.75 5.65
N PHE A 822 27.59 13.89 5.26
CA PHE A 822 27.28 14.57 4.01
C PHE A 822 27.76 13.80 2.78
N ASN A 823 28.90 13.12 2.86
CA ASN A 823 29.38 12.24 1.79
C ASN A 823 28.45 11.05 1.60
N ALA A 824 27.92 10.50 2.69
CA ALA A 824 27.09 9.30 2.72
C ALA A 824 25.67 9.51 2.15
N ARG A 825 25.24 10.77 1.98
CA ARG A 825 23.96 11.14 1.33
C ARG A 825 23.79 10.54 -0.07
N SER A 826 24.89 10.35 -0.78
CA SER A 826 24.89 9.65 -2.07
C SER A 826 26.19 8.92 -2.34
N LEU A 827 26.06 7.66 -2.75
CA LEU A 827 27.17 6.80 -3.14
C LEU A 827 27.78 7.16 -4.50
N GLU A 828 27.06 7.94 -5.32
CA GLU A 828 27.44 8.24 -6.72
C GLU A 828 27.43 9.74 -7.04
N GLN A 829 26.47 10.50 -6.52
CA GLN A 829 26.33 11.92 -6.80
C GLN A 829 27.20 12.74 -5.84
N SER A 830 27.73 13.84 -6.37
CA SER A 830 28.52 14.80 -5.59
C SER A 830 27.63 15.63 -4.67
N LEU A 831 28.13 15.94 -3.48
CA LEU A 831 27.45 16.82 -2.52
C LEU A 831 27.07 18.17 -3.13
N PHE A 832 27.93 18.73 -3.99
CA PHE A 832 27.69 20.02 -4.65
C PHE A 832 26.54 19.98 -5.66
N THR A 833 26.26 18.81 -6.24
CA THR A 833 25.11 18.62 -7.15
C THR A 833 23.80 18.45 -6.38
N ILE A 834 23.85 17.82 -5.20
CA ILE A 834 22.67 17.57 -4.35
C ILE A 834 22.31 18.81 -3.51
N GLY A 835 23.32 19.62 -3.17
CA GLY A 835 23.23 20.78 -2.29
C GLY A 835 23.33 20.38 -0.82
N PRO A 836 24.23 20.96 0.00
CA PRO A 836 24.45 20.54 1.38
C PRO A 836 23.23 20.73 2.30
N PHE A 837 22.37 21.71 2.00
CA PHE A 837 21.21 22.08 2.84
C PHE A 837 19.87 21.45 2.39
N SER A 838 19.87 20.57 1.38
CA SER A 838 18.60 20.00 0.88
C SER A 838 17.96 19.00 1.84
N ASN A 839 18.73 18.35 2.73
CA ASN A 839 18.20 17.54 3.82
C ASN A 839 18.23 18.33 5.14
N ARG A 840 17.10 18.94 5.50
CA ARG A 840 16.96 19.75 6.73
C ARG A 840 17.16 18.92 8.00
N SER A 841 16.72 17.67 8.00
CA SER A 841 16.90 16.76 9.14
C SER A 841 18.37 16.46 9.40
N LEU A 842 19.19 16.33 8.35
CA LEU A 842 20.62 16.09 8.49
C LEU A 842 21.35 17.32 9.04
N VAL A 843 20.99 18.52 8.57
CA VAL A 843 21.55 19.77 9.09
C VAL A 843 21.20 19.95 10.58
N LEU A 844 19.96 19.64 10.97
CA LEU A 844 19.54 19.67 12.37
C LEU A 844 20.28 18.62 13.21
N ALA A 845 20.43 17.40 12.69
CA ALA A 845 21.19 16.33 13.34
C ALA A 845 22.66 16.71 13.54
N LEU A 846 23.28 17.32 12.53
CA LEU A 846 24.64 17.86 12.63
C LEU A 846 24.74 18.92 13.73
N ALA A 847 23.85 19.91 13.71
CA ALA A 847 23.87 21.00 14.68
C ALA A 847 23.69 20.47 16.11
N ALA A 848 22.71 19.58 16.33
CA ALA A 848 22.46 18.95 17.62
C ALA A 848 23.66 18.13 18.11
N SER A 849 24.26 17.31 17.24
CA SER A 849 25.40 16.45 17.59
C SER A 849 26.66 17.28 17.86
N LEU A 850 26.88 18.35 17.10
CA LEU A 850 27.98 19.28 17.33
C LEU A 850 27.81 20.05 18.65
N THR A 851 26.59 20.50 18.96
CA THR A 851 26.30 21.14 20.26
C THR A 851 26.54 20.16 21.41
N ALA A 852 26.10 18.92 21.29
CA ALA A 852 26.34 17.89 22.29
C ALA A 852 27.85 17.60 22.45
N LEU A 853 28.60 17.49 21.35
CA LEU A 853 30.05 17.30 21.36
C LEU A 853 30.77 18.45 22.09
N LEU A 854 30.40 19.70 21.79
CA LEU A 854 30.96 20.87 22.47
C LEU A 854 30.60 20.90 23.96
N ALA A 855 29.39 20.46 24.33
CA ALA A 855 28.97 20.39 25.72
C ALA A 855 29.84 19.42 26.54
N VAL A 856 30.22 18.26 25.96
CA VAL A 856 31.11 17.28 26.61
C VAL A 856 32.46 17.89 26.97
N ILE A 857 32.97 18.81 26.14
CA ILE A 857 34.29 19.43 26.34
C ILE A 857 34.19 20.65 27.27
N ILE A 858 33.15 21.47 27.11
CA ILE A 858 33.04 22.76 27.80
C ILE A 858 32.52 22.59 29.23
N VAL A 859 31.54 21.69 29.46
CA VAL A 859 30.90 21.52 30.77
C VAL A 859 31.80 20.69 31.69
N PRO A 860 32.26 21.23 32.85
CA PRO A 860 33.24 20.55 33.71
C PRO A 860 32.81 19.16 34.20
N PHE A 861 31.51 18.99 34.52
CA PHE A 861 30.98 17.69 34.94
C PHE A 861 31.07 16.64 33.83
N LEU A 862 30.65 16.99 32.62
CA LEU A 862 30.73 16.09 31.46
C LEU A 862 32.18 15.82 31.09
N ARG A 863 33.05 16.82 31.20
CA ARG A 863 34.48 16.68 30.91
C ARG A 863 35.12 15.55 31.70
N ASN A 864 34.86 15.50 33.01
CA ASN A 864 35.38 14.44 33.88
C ASN A 864 34.80 13.07 33.52
N VAL A 865 33.50 12.99 33.23
CA VAL A 865 32.83 11.73 32.87
C VAL A 865 33.38 11.13 31.58
N PHE A 866 33.63 11.96 30.56
CA PHE A 866 34.10 11.52 29.25
C PHE A 866 35.63 11.51 29.09
N GLU A 867 36.38 11.72 30.18
CA GLU A 867 37.85 11.83 30.18
C GLU A 867 38.37 12.80 29.11
N THR A 868 37.76 13.99 29.02
CA THR A 868 38.17 15.01 28.05
C THR A 868 38.94 16.16 28.68
N ALA A 869 39.69 16.90 27.88
CA ALA A 869 40.45 18.07 28.30
C ALA A 869 40.11 19.30 27.43
N MET A 870 40.36 20.51 27.93
CA MET A 870 40.17 21.73 27.14
C MET A 870 41.24 21.80 26.03
N PRO A 871 40.87 21.74 24.73
CA PRO A 871 41.85 21.80 23.65
C PRO A 871 42.46 23.20 23.54
N ARG A 872 43.76 23.28 23.22
CA ARG A 872 44.40 24.58 22.94
C ARG A 872 44.00 25.08 21.54
N PRO A 873 44.14 26.37 21.25
CA PRO A 873 43.84 26.91 19.92
C PRO A 873 44.60 26.21 18.77
N SER A 874 45.84 25.76 19.02
CA SER A 874 46.64 24.98 18.07
C SER A 874 46.01 23.63 17.71
N ASP A 875 45.34 23.02 18.67
CA ASP A 875 44.80 21.67 18.55
C ASP A 875 43.55 21.68 17.65
N TRP A 876 42.75 22.76 17.74
CA TRP A 876 41.60 22.99 16.85
C TRP A 876 41.99 23.07 15.36
N VAL A 877 43.16 23.60 15.02
CA VAL A 877 43.63 23.64 13.63
C VAL A 877 43.85 22.23 13.10
N VAL A 878 44.43 21.34 13.91
CA VAL A 878 44.62 19.92 13.55
C VAL A 878 43.27 19.22 13.44
N VAL A 879 42.41 19.38 14.44
CA VAL A 879 41.06 18.79 14.44
C VAL A 879 40.31 19.17 13.18
N LEU A 880 40.21 20.47 12.86
CA LEU A 880 39.44 20.94 11.71
C LEU A 880 40.05 20.53 10.36
N SER A 881 41.38 20.60 10.23
CA SER A 881 42.05 20.23 8.97
C SER A 881 41.93 18.75 8.65
N LEU A 882 42.13 17.88 9.65
CA LEU A 882 42.01 16.43 9.49
C LEU A 882 40.54 16.01 9.33
N SER A 883 39.60 16.68 9.99
CA SER A 883 38.17 16.34 9.90
C SER A 883 37.54 16.64 8.54
N ILE A 884 38.12 17.55 7.76
CA ILE A 884 37.66 17.87 6.40
C ILE A 884 38.22 16.87 5.37
N MET A 885 39.31 16.16 5.69
CA MET A 885 39.97 15.23 4.76
C MET A 885 39.03 14.16 4.18
N PRO A 886 38.15 13.48 4.97
CA PRO A 886 37.17 12.55 4.41
C PRO A 886 36.24 13.19 3.37
N LEU A 887 35.81 14.45 3.55
CA LEU A 887 34.98 15.18 2.58
C LEU A 887 35.69 15.32 1.23
N VAL A 888 36.91 15.85 1.27
CA VAL A 888 37.68 16.17 0.07
C VAL A 888 38.04 14.91 -0.70
N LEU A 889 38.58 13.89 -0.02
CA LEU A 889 39.00 12.65 -0.67
C LEU A 889 37.81 11.87 -1.23
N VAL A 890 36.66 11.88 -0.55
CA VAL A 890 35.47 11.19 -1.06
C VAL A 890 34.87 11.87 -2.27
N GLU A 891 34.77 13.19 -2.27
CA GLU A 891 34.27 13.93 -3.44
C GLU A 891 35.24 13.81 -4.63
N ALA A 892 36.55 13.78 -4.39
CA ALA A 892 37.54 13.48 -5.43
C ALA A 892 37.35 12.07 -6.02
N GLY A 893 37.13 11.06 -5.17
CA GLY A 893 36.83 9.69 -5.60
C GLY A 893 35.54 9.58 -6.43
N LYS A 894 34.47 10.30 -6.03
CA LYS A 894 33.22 10.40 -6.80
C LYS A 894 33.44 11.09 -8.15
N LEU A 895 34.25 12.15 -8.20
CA LEU A 895 34.58 12.84 -9.44
C LEU A 895 35.33 11.92 -10.42
N ALA A 896 36.37 11.22 -9.94
CA ALA A 896 37.12 10.25 -10.74
C ALA A 896 36.22 9.14 -11.30
N GLY A 897 35.31 8.60 -10.47
CA GLY A 897 34.34 7.59 -10.89
C GLY A 897 33.32 8.08 -11.93
N ARG A 898 32.96 9.37 -11.94
CA ARG A 898 32.10 9.95 -12.98
C ARG A 898 32.84 10.13 -14.30
N LEU A 899 34.10 10.58 -14.24
CA LEU A 899 34.93 10.77 -15.43
C LEU A 899 35.27 9.45 -16.14
N SER A 900 35.47 8.36 -15.39
CA SER A 900 35.71 7.04 -15.99
C SER A 900 34.46 6.49 -16.68
N ARG A 901 33.27 6.68 -16.12
CA ARG A 901 31.98 6.27 -16.73
C ARG A 901 31.56 7.10 -17.94
N HIS A 902 32.12 8.30 -18.14
CA HIS A 902 31.89 9.10 -19.35
C HIS A 902 32.85 8.75 -20.49
N ARG A 903 33.96 8.07 -20.20
CA ARG A 903 34.95 7.61 -21.20
C ARG A 903 34.72 6.17 -21.67
N ALA A 904 33.98 5.37 -20.90
CA ALA A 904 33.49 4.04 -21.25
C ALA A 904 32.06 4.15 -21.77
#